data_AF-A0A3Q9VY73-F1
#
_entry.id   AF-A0A3Q9VY73-F1
#
_cell.length_a   1.000
_cell.length_b   1.000
_cell.length_c   1.000
_cell.angle_alpha   90.00
_cell.angle_beta   90.00
_cell.angle_gamma   90.00
#
_symmetry.space_group_name_H-M   'P 1'
#
loop_
_entity.id
_entity.type
_entity.pdbx_description
1 polymer ?
#
loop_
_entity_poly.entity_id
_entity_poly.type
_entity_poly.pdbx_seq_one_letter_code
_entity_poly.pdbx_strand_id
1 'polypeptide(L)'
;MIKVAKSLSSLGVLLALAGVTGCGGDAKTHTDLSKTDPQAPVSDWQLVWQDEFDDSQINAQNWTHEVDCLGGGNEERQCYTDDKANSYVSDGTLKIVALRAADGAEKPYTSARLITKHKADFKYGRFEMRAKLPSGQGSWPAFWMLPTDEVYGGWPNSGEIDIVEAVNLKAQGADGAPEAQIYGTLHYGKDWPDNVHSGRAHILADGANPADDFHTYAVEWQEGEIRWYVDDYLYATQRQSEPLYDSNGDVFSLKHRGWFAEYHEQGSGELTTHWDSAPFDQNFYLILNLAVGGSWPEAVNETGVNADAFANGQTFEVDYVRVYQCQQNPTTGKGCETIRAGWDSPQDALVEGKAPTPPPPATAGDSLQIFDGELNKDWPAWDCCGGSVPALVDDDTAGTVIEFSVGSEPTVNGFISRDPMASDAGGTPSPFDASSLIDSGMVRFELKVTSAPVDAQTPWMLKVESANGDKVIEISLSESTEGLQPVAGQWQTFTFPLQMLAERGLDISSIDAVLIFPAWGSGEGAVYRVAEVAIAAPQSASALVVFEDSENPAWPMWDCCGGSVPTVELDDDAHGNVAEFKIGDTATVMGFISRQDFITAEGVSAEPFDASSILSNGVVEFDMKVVNAPQDTTATWSFKAESVNAESVAEVALESSVQQAAPEVGQWQTYTFKLTDLVAGGLDISAIDVLMVFPTWDQGAGAVYRIDNVKIYDPNQADDFVGEILFADNVKDKWSLWDCCGGSTPTLENDDMTQGMVAEFKVGAEPTVMGLFAEDGHYLDASAYLESGSVQFDLKVVTAPSDSSAPWKFKIEALDADSVLELNLADSLEGTAPQVGQWQTYTFPLQALSDGGVNISGIDIIMVYPAWGQGEGAVYRLDNVMITAK
;
A
#
# COMPACT_ATOMS: atom_id res chain seq x y z
N MET A 1 4.76 61.81 14.77
CA MET A 1 4.79 63.20 14.22
C MET A 1 6.25 63.45 13.83
N ILE A 2 6.70 63.50 12.57
CA ILE A 2 6.28 64.32 11.41
C ILE A 2 6.69 63.63 10.09
N LYS A 3 5.78 63.75 9.11
CA LYS A 3 5.81 63.57 7.64
C LYS A 3 7.08 64.12 6.92
N VAL A 4 7.71 63.37 6.01
CA VAL A 4 7.49 63.28 4.54
C VAL A 4 8.16 64.41 3.71
N ALA A 5 9.27 64.03 3.06
CA ALA A 5 9.48 63.96 1.60
C ALA A 5 9.94 65.16 0.71
N LYS A 6 10.84 64.74 -0.21
CA LYS A 6 10.88 64.92 -1.68
C LYS A 6 11.65 66.11 -2.29
N SER A 7 12.58 65.74 -3.19
CA SER A 7 12.67 66.15 -4.62
C SER A 7 14.10 66.52 -5.05
N LEU A 8 14.62 66.34 -6.27
CA LEU A 8 14.53 65.38 -7.40
C LEU A 8 15.41 66.02 -8.53
N SER A 9 16.19 65.25 -9.28
CA SER A 9 16.58 65.46 -10.70
C SER A 9 17.70 64.47 -11.08
N SER A 10 17.61 63.43 -11.91
CA SER A 10 16.86 63.02 -13.12
C SER A 10 17.41 63.56 -14.47
N LEU A 11 18.15 62.69 -15.18
CA LEU A 11 18.20 62.35 -16.63
C LEU A 11 19.67 62.17 -17.12
N GLY A 12 20.04 61.17 -17.94
CA GLY A 12 19.23 60.41 -18.90
C GLY A 12 19.66 58.95 -19.15
N VAL A 13 18.93 58.35 -20.08
CA VAL A 13 18.51 56.94 -20.18
C VAL A 13 18.87 56.39 -21.58
N LEU A 14 18.83 55.05 -21.72
CA LEU A 14 18.60 54.19 -22.92
C LEU A 14 19.87 53.72 -23.65
N LEU A 15 20.11 52.46 -24.03
CA LEU A 15 19.34 51.20 -24.22
C LEU A 15 20.29 50.01 -23.82
N ALA A 16 19.87 48.85 -23.30
CA ALA A 16 19.04 47.84 -23.94
C ALA A 16 18.39 46.86 -22.93
N LEU A 17 17.23 46.34 -23.36
CA LEU A 17 16.25 45.48 -22.69
C LEU A 17 16.60 43.99 -22.74
N ALA A 18 15.87 43.22 -21.90
CA ALA A 18 15.69 41.76 -21.81
C ALA A 18 16.70 41.03 -20.89
N GLY A 19 16.31 40.36 -19.80
CA GLY A 19 15.01 40.08 -19.22
C GLY A 19 15.14 39.68 -17.74
N VAL A 20 14.09 39.96 -16.97
CA VAL A 20 13.89 39.46 -15.60
C VAL A 20 12.98 38.25 -15.71
N THR A 21 13.55 37.06 -15.55
CA THR A 21 12.89 35.79 -15.22
C THR A 21 13.96 34.89 -14.59
N GLY A 22 13.78 34.52 -13.33
CA GLY A 22 14.74 33.66 -12.62
C GLY A 22 14.61 33.71 -11.10
N CYS A 23 13.38 33.71 -10.57
CA CYS A 23 13.08 33.26 -9.22
C CYS A 23 12.20 32.02 -9.40
N GLY A 24 12.71 30.86 -9.01
CA GLY A 24 12.14 29.55 -9.31
C GLY A 24 13.18 28.71 -10.06
N GLY A 25 14.05 28.04 -9.32
CA GLY A 25 15.05 27.13 -9.84
C GLY A 25 15.52 26.25 -8.70
N ASP A 26 15.20 24.96 -8.82
CA ASP A 26 15.52 23.91 -7.87
C ASP A 26 16.95 24.02 -7.32
N ALA A 27 17.07 23.87 -6.00
CA ALA A 27 18.34 23.56 -5.35
C ALA A 27 18.73 22.10 -5.63
N LYS A 28 18.91 21.74 -6.90
CA LYS A 28 19.66 20.54 -7.27
C LYS A 28 21.13 20.91 -7.32
N THR A 29 21.87 20.52 -6.29
CA THR A 29 23.33 20.55 -6.29
C THR A 29 23.85 19.65 -7.41
N HIS A 30 24.25 20.25 -8.53
CA HIS A 30 24.94 19.54 -9.59
C HIS A 30 26.41 19.36 -9.20
N THR A 31 26.70 18.34 -8.39
CA THR A 31 28.06 17.88 -8.14
C THR A 31 28.60 17.27 -9.43
N ASP A 32 29.62 17.90 -10.02
CA ASP A 32 30.30 17.41 -11.22
C ASP A 32 31.21 16.23 -10.85
N LEU A 33 30.66 15.02 -10.95
CA LEU A 33 31.31 13.74 -10.66
C LEU A 33 32.58 13.47 -11.49
N SER A 34 32.88 14.29 -12.50
CA SER A 34 34.08 14.17 -13.34
C SER A 34 35.31 14.89 -12.79
N LYS A 35 35.18 15.63 -11.66
CA LYS A 35 36.24 16.46 -11.07
C LYS A 35 36.67 16.10 -9.65
N THR A 36 36.01 15.16 -8.99
CA THR A 36 36.42 14.64 -7.69
C THR A 36 37.46 13.56 -7.87
N ASP A 37 38.66 13.76 -7.33
CA ASP A 37 39.63 12.68 -7.13
C ASP A 37 39.03 11.73 -6.07
N PRO A 38 38.64 10.49 -6.44
CA PRO A 38 37.98 9.57 -5.51
C PRO A 38 38.94 9.00 -4.44
N GLN A 39 40.17 9.50 -4.34
CA GLN A 39 41.20 9.03 -3.41
C GLN A 39 41.60 10.03 -2.32
N ALA A 40 40.96 11.20 -2.23
CA ALA A 40 41.28 12.15 -1.17
C ALA A 40 40.04 12.97 -0.74
N PRO A 41 39.89 13.30 0.56
CA PRO A 41 38.82 14.17 1.03
C PRO A 41 38.85 15.54 0.35
N VAL A 42 37.67 16.10 0.05
CA VAL A 42 37.56 17.44 -0.53
C VAL A 42 38.07 18.52 0.42
N SER A 43 38.55 19.65 -0.12
CA SER A 43 39.15 20.74 0.66
C SER A 43 38.18 21.47 1.60
N ASP A 44 36.89 21.21 1.47
CA ASP A 44 35.82 21.89 2.21
C ASP A 44 35.59 21.30 3.62
N TRP A 45 36.29 20.21 3.96
CA TRP A 45 36.40 19.69 5.32
C TRP A 45 37.26 20.60 6.20
N GLN A 46 36.67 21.12 7.29
CA GLN A 46 37.39 21.89 8.29
C GLN A 46 37.69 21.05 9.52
N LEU A 47 38.96 20.92 9.87
CA LEU A 47 39.40 20.29 11.11
C LEU A 47 38.86 21.08 12.33
N VAL A 48 38.12 20.41 13.21
CA VAL A 48 37.51 21.02 14.41
C VAL A 48 38.02 20.44 15.71
N TRP A 49 38.52 19.20 15.70
CA TRP A 49 39.10 18.54 16.86
C TRP A 49 40.12 17.49 16.41
N GLN A 50 41.16 17.29 17.23
CA GLN A 50 42.18 16.27 16.99
C GLN A 50 42.88 15.83 18.27
N ASP A 51 43.45 14.64 18.22
CA ASP A 51 44.56 14.21 19.07
C ASP A 51 45.62 13.55 18.19
N GLU A 52 46.81 14.16 18.13
CA GLU A 52 47.95 13.66 17.34
C GLU A 52 48.89 12.80 18.17
N PHE A 53 48.61 12.63 19.48
CA PHE A 53 49.45 11.87 20.41
C PHE A 53 50.95 12.25 20.38
N ASP A 54 51.25 13.51 20.08
CA ASP A 54 52.61 14.07 20.14
C ASP A 54 53.07 14.36 21.58
N ASP A 55 52.11 14.48 22.51
CA ASP A 55 52.38 14.72 23.92
C ASP A 55 52.86 13.45 24.64
N SER A 56 53.70 13.60 25.66
CA SER A 56 54.23 12.46 26.43
C SER A 56 53.19 11.67 27.26
N GLN A 57 51.92 12.10 27.27
CA GLN A 57 50.84 11.53 28.07
C GLN A 57 49.51 11.64 27.31
N ILE A 58 48.60 10.71 27.60
CA ILE A 58 47.22 10.77 27.10
C ILE A 58 46.56 12.04 27.66
N ASN A 59 46.00 12.87 26.78
CA ASN A 59 45.39 14.13 27.18
C ASN A 59 44.05 13.88 27.90
N ALA A 60 44.03 14.09 29.23
CA ALA A 60 42.84 13.91 30.04
C ALA A 60 41.70 14.91 29.74
N GLN A 61 41.96 15.99 29.01
CA GLN A 61 40.91 16.87 28.49
C GLN A 61 40.19 16.27 27.28
N ASN A 62 40.84 15.37 26.56
CA ASN A 62 40.26 14.67 25.41
C ASN A 62 39.63 13.34 25.86
N TRP A 63 40.34 12.56 26.69
CA TRP A 63 39.99 11.16 26.94
C TRP A 63 39.70 10.86 28.40
N THR A 64 38.71 10.00 28.64
CA THR A 64 38.41 9.33 29.92
C THR A 64 38.67 7.84 29.76
N HIS A 65 39.37 7.23 30.71
CA HIS A 65 39.46 5.76 30.80
C HIS A 65 38.20 5.18 31.41
N GLU A 66 37.59 4.21 30.74
CA GLU A 66 36.61 3.32 31.37
C GLU A 66 37.35 2.17 32.06
N VAL A 67 37.00 1.93 33.33
CA VAL A 67 37.70 0.99 34.21
C VAL A 67 36.67 0.05 34.82
N ASP A 68 36.60 -1.16 34.27
CA ASP A 68 35.64 -2.20 34.67
C ASP A 68 36.06 -3.60 34.20
N CYS A 69 35.30 -4.62 34.58
CA CYS A 69 35.44 -6.01 34.13
C CYS A 69 34.11 -6.57 33.57
N LEU A 70 33.20 -5.68 33.13
CA LEU A 70 31.81 -6.00 32.77
C LEU A 70 31.71 -6.68 31.41
N GLY A 71 32.70 -6.46 30.54
CA GLY A 71 32.86 -7.13 29.26
C GLY A 71 31.86 -6.71 28.19
N GLY A 72 31.47 -5.43 28.19
CA GLY A 72 30.76 -4.77 27.07
C GLY A 72 29.33 -5.24 26.78
N GLY A 73 28.85 -6.31 27.42
CA GLY A 73 27.65 -7.04 26.99
C GLY A 73 27.95 -8.22 26.05
N ASN A 74 29.23 -8.46 25.72
CA ASN A 74 29.66 -9.41 24.69
C ASN A 74 30.49 -10.58 25.25
N GLU A 75 30.38 -10.86 26.55
CA GLU A 75 31.12 -11.93 27.25
C GLU A 75 32.65 -11.80 27.21
N GLU A 76 33.16 -10.59 27.09
CA GLU A 76 34.58 -10.32 26.90
C GLU A 76 35.45 -10.78 28.10
N ARG A 77 36.73 -11.03 27.83
CA ARG A 77 37.69 -11.70 28.74
C ARG A 77 38.72 -10.76 29.37
N GLN A 78 38.62 -9.46 29.17
CA GLN A 78 39.49 -8.46 29.79
C GLN A 78 38.80 -7.67 30.90
N CYS A 79 39.60 -7.13 31.81
CA CYS A 79 39.24 -5.92 32.55
C CYS A 79 39.87 -4.70 31.86
N TYR A 80 39.11 -3.64 31.63
CA TYR A 80 39.66 -2.35 31.22
C TYR A 80 40.27 -1.63 32.43
N THR A 81 41.43 -1.02 32.23
CA THR A 81 42.18 -0.32 33.30
C THR A 81 42.75 1.01 32.81
N ASP A 82 43.13 1.87 33.75
CA ASP A 82 43.89 3.10 33.52
C ASP A 82 45.41 2.90 33.76
N ASP A 83 45.88 1.65 33.84
CA ASP A 83 47.30 1.35 34.04
C ASP A 83 48.10 1.75 32.79
N LYS A 84 49.28 2.35 33.01
CA LYS A 84 50.23 2.69 31.96
C LYS A 84 50.76 1.48 31.19
N ALA A 85 50.59 0.27 31.72
CA ALA A 85 50.87 -0.96 31.01
C ALA A 85 49.83 -1.24 29.91
N ASN A 86 48.57 -0.80 30.08
CA ASN A 86 47.48 -1.02 29.14
C ASN A 86 47.25 0.16 28.20
N SER A 87 47.61 1.40 28.58
CA SER A 87 47.56 2.53 27.64
C SER A 87 48.63 3.58 27.93
N TYR A 88 49.33 4.03 26.89
CA TYR A 88 50.36 5.06 26.98
C TYR A 88 50.67 5.67 25.62
N VAL A 89 51.29 6.86 25.64
CA VAL A 89 51.81 7.49 24.42
C VAL A 89 53.32 7.27 24.35
N SER A 90 53.80 6.83 23.18
CA SER A 90 55.23 6.70 22.89
C SER A 90 55.47 6.81 21.39
N ASP A 91 56.58 7.44 21.01
CA ASP A 91 56.98 7.61 19.61
C ASP A 91 55.91 8.27 18.72
N GLY A 92 55.19 9.26 19.28
CA GLY A 92 54.17 10.03 18.57
C GLY A 92 52.86 9.26 18.30
N THR A 93 52.61 8.18 19.05
CA THR A 93 51.41 7.36 18.86
C THR A 93 50.86 6.90 20.21
N LEU A 94 49.54 6.72 20.30
CA LEU A 94 48.87 6.03 21.38
C LEU A 94 49.02 4.52 21.22
N LYS A 95 49.38 3.83 22.30
CA LYS A 95 49.36 2.37 22.41
C LYS A 95 48.23 1.97 23.34
N ILE A 96 47.33 1.11 22.87
CA ILE A 96 46.40 0.35 23.69
C ILE A 96 46.88 -1.11 23.67
N VAL A 97 47.21 -1.65 24.84
CA VAL A 97 47.87 -2.95 24.96
C VAL A 97 47.01 -3.91 25.77
N ALA A 98 46.62 -5.01 25.15
CA ALA A 98 46.00 -6.14 25.81
C ALA A 98 47.07 -7.08 26.37
N LEU A 99 47.00 -7.37 27.67
CA LEU A 99 47.98 -8.16 28.41
C LEU A 99 47.30 -9.33 29.13
N ARG A 100 48.04 -10.41 29.39
CA ARG A 100 47.59 -11.41 30.38
C ARG A 100 47.53 -10.75 31.76
N ALA A 101 46.42 -10.98 32.46
CA ALA A 101 46.27 -10.51 33.83
C ALA A 101 47.14 -11.33 34.79
N ALA A 102 47.39 -10.78 35.98
CA ALA A 102 48.07 -11.51 37.04
C ALA A 102 47.21 -12.68 37.54
N ASP A 103 47.86 -13.75 38.02
CA ASP A 103 47.18 -14.90 38.60
C ASP A 103 46.20 -14.47 39.70
N GLY A 104 44.93 -14.87 39.57
CA GLY A 104 43.86 -14.54 40.52
C GLY A 104 43.12 -13.23 40.24
N ALA A 105 43.38 -12.55 39.13
CA ALA A 105 42.54 -11.45 38.64
C ALA A 105 41.12 -11.93 38.27
N GLU A 106 40.16 -11.00 38.24
CA GLU A 106 38.75 -11.28 37.94
C GLU A 106 38.55 -11.84 36.52
N LYS A 107 39.30 -11.30 35.57
CA LYS A 107 39.33 -11.72 34.17
C LYS A 107 40.76 -12.11 33.77
N PRO A 108 40.95 -13.02 32.80
CA PRO A 108 42.27 -13.51 32.42
C PRO A 108 43.14 -12.49 31.67
N TYR A 109 42.58 -11.37 31.22
CA TYR A 109 43.31 -10.32 30.50
C TYR A 109 43.04 -8.93 31.09
N THR A 110 43.94 -7.99 30.81
CA THR A 110 43.70 -6.55 31.02
C THR A 110 43.88 -5.80 29.70
N SER A 111 43.16 -4.70 29.52
CA SER A 111 43.28 -3.81 28.36
C SER A 111 42.89 -2.38 28.73
N ALA A 112 42.67 -1.50 27.76
CA ALA A 112 42.14 -0.15 27.98
C ALA A 112 41.01 0.19 26.99
N ARG A 113 40.09 1.04 27.46
CA ARG A 113 38.99 1.65 26.71
C ARG A 113 38.97 3.14 27.02
N LEU A 114 39.06 3.97 26.00
CA LEU A 114 39.11 5.43 26.08
C LEU A 114 37.87 6.02 25.44
N ILE A 115 37.20 6.94 26.13
CA ILE A 115 36.01 7.63 25.64
C ILE A 115 36.16 9.14 25.69
N THR A 116 35.46 9.83 24.79
CA THR A 116 35.39 11.31 24.72
C THR A 116 34.09 11.90 25.27
N LYS A 117 33.22 11.08 25.89
CA LYS A 117 31.90 11.50 26.40
C LYS A 117 32.00 12.75 27.28
N HIS A 118 31.22 13.78 26.93
CA HIS A 118 31.20 15.11 27.57
C HIS A 118 32.52 15.89 27.52
N LYS A 119 33.44 15.51 26.62
CA LYS A 119 34.71 16.20 26.34
C LYS A 119 34.79 16.64 24.89
N ALA A 120 34.43 15.74 23.98
CA ALA A 120 34.37 15.99 22.55
C ALA A 120 33.24 15.12 21.96
N ASP A 121 32.06 15.71 21.83
CA ASP A 121 30.86 15.09 21.30
C ASP A 121 30.46 15.83 20.02
N PHE A 122 30.09 15.10 18.98
CA PHE A 122 29.86 15.68 17.66
C PHE A 122 28.59 15.12 17.03
N LYS A 123 27.92 15.97 16.25
CA LYS A 123 26.89 15.56 15.30
C LYS A 123 27.33 15.96 13.91
N TYR A 124 27.32 14.98 13.01
CA TYR A 124 27.80 15.07 11.63
C TYR A 124 29.27 15.48 11.50
N GLY A 125 29.90 15.04 10.42
CA GLY A 125 31.32 15.31 10.18
C GLY A 125 32.04 14.16 9.52
N ARG A 126 33.35 14.34 9.35
CA ARG A 126 34.27 13.24 9.03
C ARG A 126 35.04 12.89 10.30
N PHE A 127 35.04 11.62 10.64
CA PHE A 127 35.71 11.06 11.81
C PHE A 127 36.74 10.07 11.30
N GLU A 128 38.02 10.34 11.51
CA GLU A 128 39.09 9.48 11.01
C GLU A 128 40.11 9.17 12.08
N MET A 129 40.63 7.95 11.99
CA MET A 129 41.71 7.44 12.82
C MET A 129 42.73 6.78 11.91
N ARG A 130 44.00 7.15 12.07
CA ARG A 130 45.10 6.40 11.47
C ARG A 130 45.69 5.44 12.48
N ALA A 131 45.61 4.15 12.22
CA ALA A 131 46.05 3.13 13.18
C ALA A 131 46.57 1.86 12.49
N LYS A 132 47.36 1.10 13.24
CA LYS A 132 47.74 -0.28 12.93
C LYS A 132 47.05 -1.21 13.93
N LEU A 133 46.27 -2.16 13.43
CA LEU A 133 45.47 -3.05 14.25
C LEU A 133 46.31 -4.20 14.85
N PRO A 134 45.95 -4.74 16.02
CA PRO A 134 46.58 -5.93 16.58
C PRO A 134 46.22 -7.20 15.80
N SER A 135 46.91 -8.30 16.10
CA SER A 135 46.66 -9.61 15.48
C SER A 135 46.49 -10.71 16.51
N GLY A 136 46.00 -11.86 16.06
CA GLY A 136 45.91 -13.09 16.83
C GLY A 136 44.51 -13.42 17.29
N GLN A 137 44.25 -14.74 17.40
CA GLN A 137 42.95 -15.28 17.79
C GLN A 137 42.53 -14.78 19.18
N GLY A 138 41.36 -14.18 19.24
CA GLY A 138 40.76 -13.53 20.40
C GLY A 138 40.98 -12.01 20.47
N SER A 139 41.70 -11.39 19.54
CA SER A 139 41.85 -9.92 19.53
C SER A 139 40.66 -9.25 18.87
N TRP A 140 40.19 -8.13 19.45
CA TRP A 140 39.06 -7.35 18.94
C TRP A 140 39.30 -5.84 19.15
N PRO A 141 40.06 -5.18 18.25
CA PRO A 141 40.18 -3.73 18.21
C PRO A 141 38.90 -3.07 17.67
N ALA A 142 38.52 -1.92 18.24
CA ALA A 142 37.39 -1.13 17.78
C ALA A 142 37.66 0.39 17.88
N PHE A 143 37.20 1.12 16.86
CA PHE A 143 37.00 2.57 16.87
C PHE A 143 35.56 2.84 16.46
N TRP A 144 34.78 3.41 17.38
CA TRP A 144 33.33 3.44 17.30
C TRP A 144 32.75 4.59 18.13
N MET A 145 31.44 4.77 18.06
CA MET A 145 30.76 5.93 18.62
C MET A 145 29.42 5.55 19.26
N LEU A 146 29.11 6.19 20.39
CA LEU A 146 27.82 6.07 21.08
C LEU A 146 27.19 7.46 21.33
N PRO A 147 25.86 7.54 21.47
CA PRO A 147 25.15 8.78 21.76
C PRO A 147 25.51 9.34 23.14
N THR A 148 25.65 10.66 23.23
CA THR A 148 25.99 11.32 24.49
C THR A 148 24.81 11.33 25.47
N ASP A 149 23.61 11.65 24.96
CA ASP A 149 22.43 11.97 25.78
C ASP A 149 21.30 10.92 25.74
N GLU A 150 21.43 9.85 24.95
CA GLU A 150 20.45 8.74 24.88
C GLU A 150 18.99 9.21 24.66
N VAL A 151 18.79 10.16 23.72
CA VAL A 151 17.52 10.88 23.50
C VAL A 151 16.33 9.96 23.23
N TYR A 152 16.55 8.83 22.55
CA TYR A 152 15.51 7.88 22.13
C TYR A 152 15.40 6.67 23.06
N GLY A 153 16.08 6.70 24.22
CA GLY A 153 16.21 5.57 25.12
C GLY A 153 17.63 5.00 25.13
N GLY A 154 17.82 3.95 25.92
CA GLY A 154 19.12 3.28 26.05
C GLY A 154 19.57 2.61 24.74
N TRP A 155 20.70 1.91 24.81
CA TRP A 155 21.16 1.11 23.67
C TRP A 155 20.13 0.00 23.32
N PRO A 156 19.80 -0.20 22.03
CA PRO A 156 20.36 0.44 20.83
C PRO A 156 19.53 1.64 20.31
N ASN A 157 18.45 2.04 20.98
CA ASN A 157 17.44 2.96 20.41
C ASN A 157 18.04 4.31 20.06
N SER A 158 19.09 4.73 20.78
CA SER A 158 19.84 5.96 20.48
C SER A 158 21.05 5.77 19.55
N GLY A 159 21.24 4.58 19.00
CA GLY A 159 22.20 4.26 17.94
C GLY A 159 23.62 3.89 18.41
N GLU A 160 24.37 3.26 17.51
CA GLU A 160 25.82 3.01 17.59
C GLU A 160 26.42 3.10 16.19
N ILE A 161 27.60 3.73 16.05
CA ILE A 161 28.34 3.82 14.78
C ILE A 161 29.72 3.20 14.96
N ASP A 162 29.94 2.04 14.33
CA ASP A 162 31.23 1.38 14.31
C ASP A 162 32.02 1.84 13.09
N ILE A 163 33.03 2.68 13.31
CA ILE A 163 33.89 3.22 12.24
C ILE A 163 34.78 2.09 11.72
N VAL A 164 35.36 1.31 12.63
CA VAL A 164 36.05 0.07 12.29
C VAL A 164 36.05 -0.89 13.46
N GLU A 165 35.67 -2.13 13.17
CA GLU A 165 35.96 -3.30 14.00
C GLU A 165 36.74 -4.35 13.19
N ALA A 166 37.54 -5.14 13.89
CA ALA A 166 38.12 -6.36 13.33
C ALA A 166 38.24 -7.41 14.42
N VAL A 167 38.19 -8.68 14.05
CA VAL A 167 38.45 -9.79 14.97
C VAL A 167 39.52 -10.70 14.40
N ASN A 168 40.36 -11.24 15.28
CA ASN A 168 41.25 -12.36 14.98
C ASN A 168 42.21 -12.15 13.79
N LEU A 169 42.58 -10.92 13.44
CA LEU A 169 43.44 -10.65 12.29
C LEU A 169 44.68 -11.55 12.29
N LYS A 170 45.00 -12.15 11.13
CA LYS A 170 46.05 -13.16 10.90
C LYS A 170 45.84 -14.54 11.53
N ALA A 171 44.76 -14.78 12.29
CA ALA A 171 44.35 -16.13 12.67
C ALA A 171 43.89 -16.90 11.42
N GLN A 172 44.00 -18.22 11.44
CA GLN A 172 43.61 -19.03 10.28
C GLN A 172 42.09 -19.15 10.15
N GLY A 173 41.57 -18.72 9.01
CA GLY A 173 40.21 -19.00 8.57
C GLY A 173 39.99 -20.48 8.21
N ALA A 174 38.73 -20.88 8.05
CA ALA A 174 38.35 -22.25 7.71
C ALA A 174 38.85 -22.70 6.32
N ASP A 175 39.09 -21.74 5.42
CA ASP A 175 39.66 -21.92 4.08
C ASP A 175 41.20 -21.95 4.06
N GLY A 176 41.83 -21.75 5.23
CA GLY A 176 43.27 -21.67 5.40
C GLY A 176 43.89 -20.31 5.07
N ALA A 177 43.10 -19.31 4.70
CA ALA A 177 43.57 -17.94 4.53
C ALA A 177 43.67 -17.22 5.90
N PRO A 178 44.65 -16.31 6.09
CA PRO A 178 44.70 -15.48 7.29
C PRO A 178 43.56 -14.47 7.29
N GLU A 179 42.90 -14.30 8.44
CA GLU A 179 41.85 -13.30 8.63
C GLU A 179 42.38 -11.88 8.36
N ALA A 180 41.64 -11.11 7.57
CA ALA A 180 42.05 -9.79 7.10
C ALA A 180 40.87 -8.80 7.01
N GLN A 181 39.67 -9.21 7.43
CA GLN A 181 38.48 -8.38 7.29
C GLN A 181 38.40 -7.29 8.35
N ILE A 182 37.92 -6.13 7.92
CA ILE A 182 37.40 -5.06 8.77
C ILE A 182 35.90 -4.92 8.57
N TYR A 183 35.21 -4.35 9.55
CA TYR A 183 33.76 -4.20 9.56
C TYR A 183 33.40 -2.76 9.88
N GLY A 184 32.48 -2.19 9.10
CA GLY A 184 31.77 -0.95 9.43
C GLY A 184 30.29 -1.26 9.62
N THR A 185 29.72 -0.85 10.76
CA THR A 185 28.41 -1.33 11.23
C THR A 185 27.63 -0.20 11.89
N LEU A 186 26.30 -0.26 11.77
CA LEU A 186 25.36 0.53 12.54
C LEU A 186 24.50 -0.40 13.39
N HIS A 187 24.28 -0.04 14.66
CA HIS A 187 23.28 -0.67 15.53
C HIS A 187 22.15 0.32 15.82
N TYR A 188 20.90 -0.13 15.70
CA TYR A 188 19.70 0.71 15.83
C TYR A 188 18.44 -0.16 16.01
N GLY A 189 17.28 0.48 16.04
CA GLY A 189 15.98 -0.18 16.06
C GLY A 189 15.35 -0.20 17.44
N LYS A 190 14.98 -1.40 17.91
CA LYS A 190 14.20 -1.65 19.13
C LYS A 190 15.09 -2.04 20.31
N ASP A 191 14.53 -1.99 21.52
CA ASP A 191 15.19 -2.45 22.74
C ASP A 191 15.76 -3.87 22.60
N TRP A 192 16.89 -4.12 23.25
CA TRP A 192 17.43 -5.48 23.36
C TRP A 192 16.37 -6.44 23.96
N PRO A 193 16.18 -7.65 23.39
CA PRO A 193 17.01 -8.32 22.38
C PRO A 193 16.57 -8.13 20.92
N ASP A 194 15.59 -7.28 20.65
CA ASP A 194 14.98 -7.12 19.31
C ASP A 194 15.70 -6.05 18.46
N ASN A 195 16.86 -5.61 18.93
CA ASN A 195 17.74 -4.72 18.22
C ASN A 195 18.22 -5.29 16.88
N VAL A 196 18.50 -4.41 15.92
CA VAL A 196 19.06 -4.82 14.63
C VAL A 196 20.39 -4.12 14.37
N HIS A 197 21.13 -4.64 13.40
CA HIS A 197 22.34 -4.04 12.89
C HIS A 197 22.48 -4.30 11.39
N SER A 198 23.11 -3.36 10.69
CA SER A 198 23.49 -3.48 9.27
C SER A 198 24.91 -2.96 9.09
N GLY A 199 25.68 -3.65 8.25
CA GLY A 199 27.10 -3.36 8.09
C GLY A 199 27.71 -4.18 6.98
N ARG A 200 29.01 -3.96 6.73
CA ARG A 200 29.74 -4.65 5.67
C ARG A 200 31.16 -5.00 6.07
N ALA A 201 31.56 -6.22 5.74
CA ALA A 201 32.95 -6.65 5.79
C ALA A 201 33.73 -6.13 4.58
N HIS A 202 34.97 -5.72 4.79
CA HIS A 202 35.86 -5.30 3.72
C HIS A 202 37.26 -5.89 3.90
N ILE A 203 37.90 -6.24 2.77
CA ILE A 203 39.29 -6.72 2.72
C ILE A 203 40.08 -5.68 1.92
N LEU A 204 41.23 -5.28 2.48
CA LEU A 204 42.12 -4.32 1.83
C LEU A 204 42.63 -4.84 0.48
N ALA A 205 42.93 -3.90 -0.42
CA ALA A 205 43.47 -4.22 -1.74
C ALA A 205 44.78 -5.02 -1.66
N ASP A 206 45.08 -5.77 -2.72
CA ASP A 206 46.31 -6.56 -2.87
C ASP A 206 46.59 -7.59 -1.76
N GLY A 207 45.57 -7.95 -0.98
CA GLY A 207 45.70 -8.90 0.14
C GLY A 207 46.46 -8.34 1.34
N ALA A 208 46.53 -7.02 1.47
CA ALA A 208 47.08 -6.36 2.66
C ALA A 208 46.28 -6.73 3.92
N ASN A 209 46.98 -6.85 5.05
CA ASN A 209 46.33 -7.11 6.34
C ASN A 209 46.33 -5.83 7.20
N PRO A 210 45.21 -5.47 7.84
CA PRO A 210 45.13 -4.33 8.75
C PRO A 210 46.14 -4.34 9.91
N ALA A 211 46.73 -5.50 10.21
CA ALA A 211 47.76 -5.67 11.23
C ALA A 211 49.21 -5.64 10.71
N ASP A 212 49.44 -5.33 9.42
CA ASP A 212 50.78 -5.21 8.83
C ASP A 212 51.32 -3.77 8.83
N ASP A 213 50.47 -2.79 8.54
CA ASP A 213 50.85 -1.37 8.46
C ASP A 213 49.74 -0.47 9.02
N PHE A 214 50.00 0.83 9.08
CA PHE A 214 49.02 1.84 9.43
C PHE A 214 48.08 2.11 8.24
N HIS A 215 46.79 2.11 8.54
CA HIS A 215 45.73 2.47 7.61
C HIS A 215 44.88 3.59 8.21
N THR A 216 44.19 4.34 7.35
CA THR A 216 43.26 5.40 7.78
C THR A 216 41.85 4.88 7.68
N TYR A 217 41.17 4.76 8.81
CA TYR A 217 39.77 4.33 8.91
C TYR A 217 38.92 5.56 9.15
N ALA A 218 37.86 5.75 8.37
CA ALA A 218 37.02 6.91 8.52
C ALA A 218 35.55 6.64 8.25
N VAL A 219 34.70 7.45 8.87
CA VAL A 219 33.33 7.67 8.41
C VAL A 219 33.12 9.12 8.01
N GLU A 220 32.35 9.33 6.95
CA GLU A 220 31.70 10.60 6.70
C GLU A 220 30.21 10.45 7.04
N TRP A 221 29.74 11.26 7.98
CA TRP A 221 28.37 11.24 8.48
C TRP A 221 27.70 12.58 8.21
N GLN A 222 26.61 12.54 7.48
CA GLN A 222 25.70 13.65 7.25
C GLN A 222 24.28 13.24 7.60
N GLU A 223 23.37 14.21 7.65
CA GLU A 223 21.95 13.96 7.84
C GLU A 223 21.43 12.99 6.77
N GLY A 224 20.95 11.84 7.23
CA GLY A 224 20.37 10.79 6.41
C GLY A 224 21.35 9.86 5.71
N GLU A 225 22.67 10.02 5.85
CA GLU A 225 23.65 9.15 5.18
C GLU A 225 24.98 9.04 5.93
N ILE A 226 25.52 7.81 6.01
CA ILE A 226 26.83 7.50 6.60
C ILE A 226 27.63 6.67 5.59
N ARG A 227 28.90 7.03 5.38
CA ARG A 227 29.81 6.39 4.42
C ARG A 227 31.09 5.97 5.12
N TRP A 228 31.56 4.75 4.88
CA TRP A 228 32.77 4.18 5.46
C TRP A 228 33.91 4.12 4.46
N TYR A 229 35.10 4.44 4.96
CA TYR A 229 36.32 4.53 4.18
C TYR A 229 37.46 3.78 4.87
N VAL A 230 38.29 3.14 4.07
CA VAL A 230 39.64 2.75 4.47
C VAL A 230 40.63 3.21 3.42
N ASP A 231 41.67 3.92 3.85
CA ASP A 231 42.64 4.58 2.96
C ASP A 231 41.94 5.37 1.83
N ASP A 232 40.93 6.14 2.24
CA ASP A 232 40.04 6.95 1.38
C ASP A 232 39.21 6.17 0.35
N TYR A 233 39.28 4.83 0.36
CA TYR A 233 38.39 3.98 -0.42
C TYR A 233 37.04 3.79 0.29
N LEU A 234 35.98 4.36 -0.29
CA LEU A 234 34.60 4.17 0.16
C LEU A 234 34.18 2.71 -0.07
N TYR A 235 33.95 1.91 0.97
CA TYR A 235 33.53 0.51 0.80
C TYR A 235 32.09 0.22 1.22
N ALA A 236 31.48 1.11 2.01
CA ALA A 236 30.09 0.98 2.42
C ALA A 236 29.41 2.35 2.53
N THR A 237 28.13 2.39 2.18
CA THR A 237 27.20 3.51 2.38
C THR A 237 25.95 2.96 3.04
N GLN A 238 25.43 3.64 4.05
CA GLN A 238 24.11 3.38 4.64
C GLN A 238 23.31 4.69 4.67
N ARG A 239 21.99 4.59 4.52
CA ARG A 239 21.08 5.73 4.54
C ARG A 239 19.92 5.53 5.51
N GLN A 240 19.30 6.65 5.90
CA GLN A 240 18.02 6.62 6.61
C GLN A 240 16.96 6.00 5.73
N SER A 241 15.89 5.50 6.34
CA SER A 241 14.73 5.07 5.56
C SER A 241 14.07 6.26 4.86
N GLU A 242 13.43 5.99 3.72
CA GLU A 242 12.64 6.99 2.99
C GLU A 242 11.17 6.56 2.99
N PRO A 243 10.34 7.06 3.92
CA PRO A 243 8.94 6.69 3.99
C PRO A 243 8.14 7.23 2.81
N LEU A 244 7.20 6.41 2.34
CA LEU A 244 6.11 6.81 1.44
C LEU A 244 4.85 7.04 2.27
N TYR A 245 4.21 8.17 2.03
CA TYR A 245 3.01 8.61 2.74
C TYR A 245 1.79 8.48 1.85
N ASP A 246 0.68 8.07 2.44
CA ASP A 246 -0.63 8.09 1.78
C ASP A 246 -1.26 9.51 1.83
N SER A 247 -2.49 9.61 1.33
CA SER A 247 -3.22 10.89 1.32
C SER A 247 -3.61 11.42 2.71
N ASN A 248 -3.61 10.56 3.73
CA ASN A 248 -3.90 10.91 5.13
C ASN A 248 -2.63 11.33 5.88
N GLY A 249 -1.45 11.09 5.29
CA GLY A 249 -0.15 11.38 5.90
C GLY A 249 0.40 10.22 6.71
N ASP A 250 -0.14 9.01 6.55
CA ASP A 250 0.33 7.79 7.21
C ASP A 250 1.39 7.10 6.35
N VAL A 251 2.41 6.52 7.01
CA VAL A 251 3.48 5.78 6.33
C VAL A 251 2.97 4.39 5.98
N PHE A 252 2.85 4.10 4.69
CA PHE A 252 2.34 2.80 4.22
C PHE A 252 3.42 1.91 3.58
N SER A 253 4.52 2.49 3.13
CA SER A 253 5.65 1.77 2.51
C SER A 253 6.95 2.58 2.61
N LEU A 254 8.06 2.01 2.16
CA LEU A 254 9.37 2.67 2.13
C LEU A 254 9.92 2.67 0.70
N LYS A 255 10.25 3.86 0.18
CA LYS A 255 10.99 4.02 -1.08
C LYS A 255 12.41 3.47 -0.97
N HIS A 256 13.03 3.64 0.19
CA HIS A 256 14.31 3.04 0.54
C HIS A 256 14.28 2.49 1.96
N ARG A 257 14.72 1.25 2.14
CA ARG A 257 14.83 0.59 3.44
C ARG A 257 16.20 0.87 4.06
N GLY A 258 16.22 1.78 5.02
CA GLY A 258 17.41 2.22 5.74
C GLY A 258 17.37 1.83 7.23
N TRP A 259 18.02 2.64 8.06
CA TRP A 259 17.86 2.53 9.52
C TRP A 259 16.52 3.10 10.00
N PHE A 260 16.19 2.82 11.26
CA PHE A 260 15.00 3.30 11.96
C PHE A 260 15.27 3.39 13.47
N ALA A 261 14.39 4.07 14.20
CA ALA A 261 14.36 4.06 15.66
C ALA A 261 12.94 3.75 16.16
N GLU A 262 12.79 3.05 17.28
CA GLU A 262 11.50 2.88 17.97
C GLU A 262 11.62 3.44 19.39
N TYR A 263 10.79 4.41 19.74
CA TYR A 263 10.83 5.04 21.06
C TYR A 263 9.47 5.60 21.48
N HIS A 264 9.34 5.90 22.78
CA HIS A 264 8.13 6.51 23.32
C HIS A 264 8.11 8.02 23.07
N GLU A 265 7.08 8.49 22.37
CA GLU A 265 6.87 9.91 22.10
C GLU A 265 6.61 10.69 23.39
N GLN A 266 7.35 11.78 23.62
CA GLN A 266 7.29 12.51 24.90
C GLN A 266 5.93 13.20 25.15
N GLY A 267 5.16 13.46 24.08
CA GLY A 267 3.85 14.10 24.14
C GLY A 267 2.70 13.13 24.40
N SER A 268 2.63 12.04 23.63
CA SER A 268 1.55 11.04 23.71
C SER A 268 1.84 9.90 24.67
N GLY A 269 3.12 9.58 24.92
CA GLY A 269 3.56 8.38 25.63
C GLY A 269 3.47 7.09 24.79
N GLU A 270 3.06 7.20 23.53
CA GLU A 270 2.92 6.08 22.61
C GLU A 270 4.28 5.59 22.11
N LEU A 271 4.43 4.28 21.96
CA LEU A 271 5.61 3.67 21.35
C LEU A 271 5.45 3.72 19.83
N THR A 272 6.33 4.45 19.15
CA THR A 272 6.21 4.69 17.70
C THR A 272 7.51 4.30 16.98
N THR A 273 7.37 3.75 15.78
CA THR A 273 8.50 3.51 14.87
C THR A 273 8.73 4.76 13.99
N HIS A 274 9.97 5.21 13.94
CA HIS A 274 10.42 6.37 13.17
C HIS A 274 11.38 5.94 12.06
N TRP A 275 11.09 6.38 10.84
CA TRP A 275 11.88 6.09 9.62
C TRP A 275 12.73 7.29 9.17
N ASP A 276 12.88 8.32 10.00
CA ASP A 276 13.62 9.55 9.68
C ASP A 276 15.12 9.43 10.01
N SER A 277 15.81 10.56 10.25
CA SER A 277 17.23 10.57 10.57
C SER A 277 17.56 9.92 11.92
N ALA A 278 16.58 9.69 12.80
CA ALA A 278 16.80 8.99 14.06
C ALA A 278 17.27 7.54 13.82
N PRO A 279 18.21 7.02 14.62
CA PRO A 279 18.80 7.67 15.79
C PRO A 279 20.07 8.47 15.52
N PHE A 280 20.52 8.54 14.27
CA PHE A 280 21.80 9.15 13.85
C PHE A 280 21.65 10.64 13.55
N ASP A 281 21.01 11.37 14.47
CA ASP A 281 20.73 12.81 14.39
C ASP A 281 20.99 13.55 15.71
N GLN A 282 21.68 12.89 16.66
CA GLN A 282 22.12 13.43 17.94
C GLN A 282 23.64 13.57 18.05
N ASN A 283 24.16 14.09 19.16
CA ASN A 283 25.61 14.13 19.40
C ASN A 283 26.11 12.75 19.84
N PHE A 284 27.24 12.32 19.27
CA PHE A 284 27.92 11.07 19.58
C PHE A 284 29.34 11.34 20.06
N TYR A 285 29.83 10.50 20.98
CA TYR A 285 31.20 10.52 21.46
C TYR A 285 31.99 9.34 20.90
N LEU A 286 33.29 9.56 20.71
CA LEU A 286 34.26 8.58 20.21
C LEU A 286 34.73 7.61 21.31
N ILE A 287 34.96 6.36 20.92
CA ILE A 287 35.45 5.25 21.75
C ILE A 287 36.59 4.53 21.03
N LEU A 288 37.70 4.28 21.75
CA LEU A 288 38.82 3.46 21.31
C LEU A 288 39.04 2.33 22.31
N ASN A 289 39.06 1.08 21.85
CA ASN A 289 39.44 -0.04 22.72
C ASN A 289 40.09 -1.21 21.98
N LEU A 290 40.70 -2.07 22.78
CA LEU A 290 41.12 -3.41 22.37
C LEU A 290 40.49 -4.43 23.33
N ALA A 291 39.41 -5.09 22.90
CA ALA A 291 38.82 -6.19 23.65
C ALA A 291 39.61 -7.50 23.43
N VAL A 292 39.43 -8.45 24.34
CA VAL A 292 39.99 -9.81 24.26
C VAL A 292 38.89 -10.83 24.46
N GLY A 293 38.69 -11.70 23.48
CA GLY A 293 37.62 -12.70 23.49
C GLY A 293 36.24 -12.06 23.46
N GLY A 294 35.23 -12.85 23.83
CA GLY A 294 33.82 -12.50 23.65
C GLY A 294 33.14 -13.37 22.59
N SER A 295 31.81 -13.27 22.53
CA SER A 295 30.96 -14.19 21.76
C SER A 295 31.30 -14.24 20.27
N TRP A 296 31.74 -13.12 19.68
CA TRP A 296 32.12 -13.07 18.26
C TRP A 296 33.54 -13.59 17.98
N PRO A 297 34.63 -13.00 18.52
CA PRO A 297 35.99 -13.45 18.22
C PRO A 297 36.25 -14.90 18.65
N GLU A 298 35.60 -15.41 19.70
CA GLU A 298 35.76 -16.82 20.12
C GLU A 298 34.99 -17.82 19.23
N ALA A 299 34.01 -17.36 18.43
CA ALA A 299 33.19 -18.22 17.58
C ALA A 299 33.74 -18.41 16.15
N VAL A 300 34.67 -17.57 15.71
CA VAL A 300 35.21 -17.56 14.33
C VAL A 300 36.72 -17.87 14.29
N ASN A 301 37.21 -18.23 13.10
CA ASN A 301 38.60 -18.64 12.81
C ASN A 301 39.05 -19.88 13.61
N GLU A 302 40.04 -19.75 14.51
CA GLU A 302 40.62 -20.87 15.27
C GLU A 302 39.77 -21.26 16.50
N THR A 303 38.73 -20.49 16.80
CA THR A 303 37.83 -20.59 17.97
C THR A 303 38.53 -20.37 19.33
N GLY A 304 37.78 -19.88 20.30
CA GLY A 304 38.30 -19.50 21.62
C GLY A 304 39.33 -18.36 21.56
N VAL A 305 40.13 -18.25 22.63
CA VAL A 305 41.22 -17.26 22.73
C VAL A 305 42.56 -17.97 22.73
N ASN A 306 43.45 -17.61 21.81
CA ASN A 306 44.82 -18.11 21.80
C ASN A 306 45.67 -17.30 22.79
N ALA A 307 45.84 -17.85 23.99
CA ALA A 307 46.57 -17.17 25.05
C ALA A 307 48.01 -16.80 24.65
N ASP A 308 48.66 -17.56 23.76
CA ASP A 308 50.05 -17.30 23.34
C ASP A 308 50.16 -16.05 22.46
N ALA A 309 49.09 -15.67 21.76
CA ALA A 309 49.03 -14.41 21.03
C ALA A 309 49.23 -13.20 21.97
N PHE A 310 48.79 -13.30 23.23
CA PHE A 310 48.86 -12.24 24.24
C PHE A 310 50.06 -12.37 25.19
N ALA A 311 50.93 -13.38 25.03
CA ALA A 311 52.02 -13.64 25.97
C ALA A 311 53.03 -12.48 26.08
N ASN A 312 53.22 -11.72 24.99
CA ASN A 312 54.07 -10.53 24.94
C ASN A 312 53.26 -9.22 24.80
N GLY A 313 51.94 -9.28 25.02
CA GLY A 313 51.00 -8.21 24.74
C GLY A 313 50.64 -8.07 23.26
N GLN A 314 49.38 -7.73 22.99
CA GLN A 314 48.91 -7.30 21.67
C GLN A 314 48.64 -5.81 21.70
N THR A 315 49.11 -5.09 20.68
CA THR A 315 49.08 -3.63 20.66
C THR A 315 48.22 -3.13 19.51
N PHE A 316 47.23 -2.32 19.86
CA PHE A 316 46.51 -1.44 18.95
C PHE A 316 47.20 -0.07 18.99
N GLU A 317 47.74 0.35 17.84
CA GLU A 317 48.63 1.50 17.74
C GLU A 317 47.99 2.61 16.90
N VAL A 318 47.71 3.75 17.51
CA VAL A 318 46.99 4.87 16.90
C VAL A 318 47.91 6.08 16.74
N ASP A 319 48.05 6.54 15.50
CA ASP A 319 48.86 7.70 15.12
C ASP A 319 48.13 9.02 15.40
N TYR A 320 46.88 9.13 14.94
CA TYR A 320 46.04 10.27 15.27
C TYR A 320 44.56 9.90 15.25
N VAL A 321 43.76 10.75 15.88
CA VAL A 321 42.30 10.84 15.67
C VAL A 321 41.97 12.27 15.29
N ARG A 322 41.21 12.46 14.20
CA ARG A 322 40.79 13.78 13.71
C ARG A 322 39.30 13.80 13.42
N VAL A 323 38.70 14.94 13.70
CA VAL A 323 37.28 15.22 13.42
C VAL A 323 37.18 16.50 12.62
N TYR A 324 36.44 16.44 11.52
CA TYR A 324 36.20 17.54 10.61
C TYR A 324 34.71 17.82 10.49
N GLN A 325 34.36 19.09 10.25
CA GLN A 325 33.00 19.51 9.90
C GLN A 325 32.97 20.12 8.50
N CYS A 326 31.85 19.92 7.82
CA CYS A 326 31.67 20.43 6.47
C CYS A 326 31.43 21.95 6.49
N GLN A 327 32.25 22.73 5.77
CA GLN A 327 32.04 24.19 5.69
C GLN A 327 30.83 24.59 4.86
N GLN A 328 30.40 23.75 3.91
CA GLN A 328 29.26 24.04 3.04
C GLN A 328 27.94 24.04 3.82
N ASN A 329 27.74 23.02 4.66
CA ASN A 329 26.59 22.95 5.57
C ASN A 329 26.97 22.30 6.91
N PRO A 330 27.37 23.09 7.93
CA PRO A 330 27.71 22.56 9.25
C PRO A 330 26.51 21.96 10.01
N THR A 331 25.27 22.28 9.62
CA THR A 331 24.06 21.82 10.32
C THR A 331 23.67 20.42 9.89
N THR A 332 23.81 20.08 8.62
CA THR A 332 23.44 18.77 8.06
C THR A 332 24.64 17.93 7.65
N GLY A 333 25.86 18.50 7.59
CA GLY A 333 27.06 17.84 7.10
C GLY A 333 27.14 17.67 5.57
N LYS A 334 26.11 18.10 4.83
CA LYS A 334 25.99 17.90 3.38
C LYS A 334 26.87 18.86 2.57
N GLY A 335 27.39 18.40 1.43
CA GLY A 335 28.14 19.19 0.45
C GLY A 335 29.66 19.02 0.52
N CYS A 336 30.17 18.17 1.40
CA CYS A 336 31.60 17.84 1.52
C CYS A 336 31.87 16.35 1.27
N GLU A 337 30.89 15.61 0.78
CA GLU A 337 30.98 14.16 0.58
C GLU A 337 32.08 13.77 -0.43
N THR A 338 32.86 12.76 -0.05
CA THR A 338 33.83 12.11 -0.95
C THR A 338 33.21 10.84 -1.53
N ILE A 339 32.73 10.89 -2.78
CA ILE A 339 32.01 9.78 -3.41
C ILE A 339 32.76 9.17 -4.60
N ARG A 340 32.47 7.91 -4.91
CA ARG A 340 33.00 7.16 -6.07
C ARG A 340 31.88 6.47 -6.85
N ALA A 341 32.11 6.07 -8.09
CA ALA A 341 31.14 5.25 -8.82
C ALA A 341 30.76 3.99 -8.01
N GLY A 342 29.47 3.64 -8.02
CA GLY A 342 28.93 2.50 -7.25
C GLY A 342 28.65 2.78 -5.76
N TRP A 343 28.92 4.00 -5.27
CA TRP A 343 28.69 4.36 -3.87
C TRP A 343 27.23 4.19 -3.40
N ASP A 344 26.30 4.33 -4.34
CA ASP A 344 24.85 4.24 -4.14
C ASP A 344 24.23 3.01 -4.87
N SER A 345 25.02 1.96 -5.08
CA SER A 345 24.54 0.74 -5.74
C SER A 345 24.50 -0.41 -4.73
N PRO A 346 23.36 -1.13 -4.60
CA PRO A 346 23.28 -2.32 -3.76
C PRO A 346 24.26 -3.44 -4.16
N GLN A 347 24.69 -3.45 -5.44
CA GLN A 347 25.65 -4.41 -5.97
C GLN A 347 27.11 -4.01 -5.66
N ASP A 348 27.33 -2.78 -5.19
CA ASP A 348 28.62 -2.27 -4.78
C ASP A 348 28.51 -1.71 -3.36
N ALA A 349 28.55 -0.41 -3.08
CA ALA A 349 28.77 0.09 -1.72
C ALA A 349 27.50 0.26 -0.86
N LEU A 350 26.30 0.35 -1.46
CA LEU A 350 25.09 0.59 -0.68
C LEU A 350 24.72 -0.66 0.12
N VAL A 351 24.57 -0.49 1.43
CA VAL A 351 24.12 -1.51 2.37
C VAL A 351 22.71 -1.14 2.81
N GLU A 352 21.74 -1.99 2.49
CA GLU A 352 20.36 -1.82 2.95
C GLU A 352 20.26 -2.00 4.47
N GLY A 353 19.42 -1.16 5.08
CA GLY A 353 19.11 -1.27 6.49
C GLY A 353 18.02 -2.30 6.77
N LYS A 354 17.62 -2.37 8.03
CA LYS A 354 16.66 -3.35 8.56
C LYS A 354 15.41 -2.70 9.13
N ALA A 355 15.04 -1.51 8.65
CA ALA A 355 13.77 -0.89 9.00
C ALA A 355 12.61 -1.88 8.78
N PRO A 356 11.69 -2.03 9.75
CA PRO A 356 10.50 -2.84 9.56
C PRO A 356 9.67 -2.23 8.44
N THR A 357 8.98 -3.09 7.68
CA THR A 357 7.96 -2.62 6.76
C THR A 357 6.91 -1.88 7.57
N PRO A 358 6.53 -0.65 7.20
CA PRO A 358 5.42 0.04 7.82
C PRO A 358 4.18 -0.86 7.81
N PRO A 359 3.33 -0.78 8.85
CA PRO A 359 2.02 -1.43 8.76
C PRO A 359 1.35 -0.93 7.48
N PRO A 360 0.67 -1.81 6.71
CA PRO A 360 -0.11 -1.35 5.58
C PRO A 360 -1.06 -0.24 6.07
N PRO A 361 -1.40 0.73 5.21
CA PRO A 361 -2.39 1.72 5.60
C PRO A 361 -3.62 0.95 6.02
N ALA A 362 -4.30 1.39 7.08
CA ALA A 362 -5.50 0.74 7.56
C ALA A 362 -6.35 0.38 6.34
N THR A 363 -6.51 -0.92 6.09
CA THR A 363 -7.11 -1.44 4.86
C THR A 363 -8.36 -0.61 4.61
N ALA A 364 -8.41 0.06 3.45
CA ALA A 364 -9.62 0.71 2.98
C ALA A 364 -10.74 -0.31 3.17
N GLY A 365 -11.56 -0.11 4.20
CA GLY A 365 -12.50 -1.12 4.61
C GLY A 365 -13.53 -1.24 3.50
N ASP A 366 -13.44 -2.31 2.72
CA ASP A 366 -14.62 -2.97 2.22
C ASP A 366 -15.55 -3.12 3.43
N SER A 367 -16.64 -2.36 3.40
CA SER A 367 -17.82 -2.48 4.26
C SER A 367 -17.70 -3.39 5.48
N LEU A 368 -17.77 -2.84 6.69
CA LEU A 368 -17.85 -3.64 7.91
C LEU A 368 -19.23 -4.29 8.03
N GLN A 369 -19.29 -5.63 7.96
CA GLN A 369 -20.44 -6.40 8.43
C GLN A 369 -20.32 -6.67 9.92
N ILE A 370 -21.23 -6.10 10.71
CA ILE A 370 -21.31 -6.29 12.17
C ILE A 370 -22.18 -7.50 12.50
N PHE A 371 -23.30 -7.67 11.79
CA PHE A 371 -24.21 -8.80 11.97
C PHE A 371 -25.04 -9.07 10.71
N ASP A 372 -24.94 -10.27 10.13
CA ASP A 372 -25.78 -10.75 9.02
C ASP A 372 -26.10 -12.24 9.20
N GLY A 373 -26.97 -12.55 10.16
CA GLY A 373 -27.25 -13.93 10.59
C GLY A 373 -26.13 -14.57 11.43
N GLU A 374 -24.87 -14.17 11.20
CA GLU A 374 -23.71 -14.48 12.02
C GLU A 374 -23.16 -13.21 12.69
N LEU A 375 -22.80 -13.31 13.97
CA LEU A 375 -22.25 -12.20 14.75
C LEU A 375 -20.75 -12.06 14.49
N ASN A 376 -20.32 -10.86 14.11
CA ASN A 376 -18.91 -10.53 14.06
C ASN A 376 -18.33 -10.58 15.48
N LYS A 377 -17.41 -11.52 15.72
CA LYS A 377 -16.81 -11.78 17.03
C LYS A 377 -16.05 -10.57 17.61
N ASP A 378 -15.57 -9.67 16.75
CA ASP A 378 -14.82 -8.48 17.16
C ASP A 378 -15.76 -7.29 17.46
N TRP A 379 -17.04 -7.43 17.11
CA TRP A 379 -18.13 -6.49 17.41
C TRP A 379 -19.28 -7.18 18.18
N PRO A 380 -19.04 -7.70 19.39
CA PRO A 380 -20.06 -8.41 20.15
C PRO A 380 -21.27 -7.52 20.48
N ALA A 381 -22.44 -8.17 20.52
CA ALA A 381 -23.66 -7.55 21.02
C ALA A 381 -23.52 -7.26 22.54
N TRP A 382 -23.90 -6.05 22.95
CA TRP A 382 -23.61 -5.50 24.26
C TRP A 382 -24.82 -4.78 24.86
N ASP A 383 -24.97 -4.93 26.18
CA ASP A 383 -25.83 -4.14 27.06
C ASP A 383 -24.91 -3.45 28.07
N CYS A 384 -24.90 -2.12 28.12
CA CYS A 384 -23.97 -1.38 28.98
C CYS A 384 -24.10 -1.72 30.46
N CYS A 385 -25.34 -1.88 30.92
CA CYS A 385 -25.67 -1.58 32.32
C CYS A 385 -27.09 -1.95 32.75
N GLY A 386 -27.97 -2.36 31.83
CA GLY A 386 -29.33 -2.83 32.11
C GLY A 386 -29.37 -4.26 32.67
N GLY A 387 -28.26 -5.00 32.55
CA GLY A 387 -28.12 -6.34 33.10
C GLY A 387 -28.86 -7.43 32.30
N SER A 388 -29.32 -7.10 31.09
CA SER A 388 -29.79 -8.10 30.12
C SER A 388 -28.60 -8.70 29.37
N VAL A 389 -28.81 -9.89 28.79
CA VAL A 389 -27.82 -10.53 27.91
C VAL A 389 -28.45 -10.60 26.53
N PRO A 390 -27.91 -9.86 25.53
CA PRO A 390 -28.37 -9.97 24.16
C PRO A 390 -28.30 -11.43 23.68
N ALA A 391 -29.32 -11.89 22.97
CA ALA A 391 -29.44 -13.30 22.57
C ALA A 391 -29.65 -13.45 21.06
N LEU A 392 -29.00 -14.46 20.47
CA LEU A 392 -29.34 -14.94 19.13
C LEU A 392 -30.68 -15.68 19.18
N VAL A 393 -31.61 -15.30 18.32
CA VAL A 393 -32.95 -15.88 18.21
C VAL A 393 -33.29 -16.08 16.74
N ASP A 394 -33.98 -17.18 16.40
CA ASP A 394 -34.52 -17.38 15.06
C ASP A 394 -35.87 -16.65 14.92
N ASP A 395 -35.98 -15.80 13.90
CA ASP A 395 -37.21 -15.15 13.44
C ASP A 395 -37.70 -15.82 12.16
N ASP A 396 -39.01 -16.10 12.08
CA ASP A 396 -39.62 -16.83 10.96
C ASP A 396 -39.45 -16.14 9.59
N THR A 397 -39.12 -14.84 9.58
CA THR A 397 -39.00 -14.02 8.37
C THR A 397 -37.58 -13.54 8.07
N ALA A 398 -36.81 -13.18 9.08
CA ALA A 398 -35.47 -12.58 8.93
C ALA A 398 -34.32 -13.54 9.28
N GLY A 399 -34.61 -14.84 9.50
CA GLY A 399 -33.59 -15.81 9.89
C GLY A 399 -33.06 -15.57 11.30
N THR A 400 -31.76 -15.75 11.51
CA THR A 400 -31.13 -15.55 12.82
C THR A 400 -30.91 -14.06 13.09
N VAL A 401 -31.36 -13.58 14.25
CA VAL A 401 -31.33 -12.16 14.64
C VAL A 401 -30.84 -11.98 16.08
N ILE A 402 -30.40 -10.76 16.44
CA ILE A 402 -30.07 -10.41 17.83
C ILE A 402 -31.29 -9.78 18.50
N GLU A 403 -31.73 -10.35 19.62
CA GLU A 403 -32.80 -9.81 20.47
C GLU A 403 -32.22 -9.05 21.68
N PHE A 404 -32.66 -7.80 21.85
CA PHE A 404 -32.36 -6.95 22.99
C PHE A 404 -33.61 -6.73 23.85
N SER A 405 -33.41 -6.61 25.17
CA SER A 405 -34.49 -6.40 26.14
C SER A 405 -34.15 -5.28 27.11
N VAL A 406 -35.04 -4.32 27.28
CA VAL A 406 -34.84 -3.19 28.21
C VAL A 406 -35.70 -3.38 29.45
N GLY A 407 -35.02 -3.60 30.58
CA GLY A 407 -35.64 -3.75 31.89
C GLY A 407 -35.99 -2.41 32.56
N SER A 408 -36.15 -2.45 33.88
CA SER A 408 -36.41 -1.25 34.70
C SER A 408 -35.19 -0.37 34.93
N GLU A 409 -33.98 -0.92 34.75
CA GLU A 409 -32.74 -0.15 34.76
C GLU A 409 -32.46 0.43 33.37
N PRO A 410 -32.18 1.74 33.24
CA PRO A 410 -31.83 2.36 31.97
C PRO A 410 -30.58 1.72 31.35
N THR A 411 -30.61 1.51 30.02
CA THR A 411 -29.48 0.95 29.28
C THR A 411 -29.39 1.50 27.86
N VAL A 412 -28.20 1.39 27.26
CA VAL A 412 -27.96 1.48 25.82
C VAL A 412 -27.50 0.10 25.34
N ASN A 413 -28.00 -0.32 24.18
CA ASN A 413 -27.68 -1.63 23.61
C ASN A 413 -27.18 -1.48 22.18
N GLY A 414 -26.42 -2.46 21.71
CA GLY A 414 -25.97 -2.56 20.33
C GLY A 414 -24.69 -3.37 20.23
N PHE A 415 -23.71 -2.87 19.49
CA PHE A 415 -22.47 -3.58 19.16
C PHE A 415 -21.27 -2.67 19.43
N ILE A 416 -20.20 -3.21 20.02
CA ILE A 416 -19.00 -2.47 20.37
C ILE A 416 -17.74 -3.26 20.02
N SER A 417 -16.63 -2.58 19.69
CA SER A 417 -15.34 -3.22 19.38
C SER A 417 -14.22 -2.85 20.36
N ARG A 418 -14.57 -2.43 21.58
CA ARG A 418 -13.62 -2.09 22.66
C ARG A 418 -13.24 -3.33 23.49
N ASP A 419 -12.12 -3.26 24.23
CA ASP A 419 -11.52 -4.28 25.14
C ASP A 419 -12.55 -5.27 25.74
N PRO A 420 -12.26 -6.60 25.87
CA PRO A 420 -13.25 -7.66 26.03
C PRO A 420 -13.87 -7.67 27.43
N MET A 421 -14.61 -6.63 27.74
CA MET A 421 -15.53 -6.54 28.85
C MET A 421 -16.93 -6.83 28.31
N ALA A 422 -17.21 -8.14 28.24
CA ALA A 422 -18.52 -8.79 27.98
C ALA A 422 -18.72 -9.43 26.60
N SER A 423 -18.02 -10.55 26.35
CA SER A 423 -18.67 -11.81 25.92
C SER A 423 -17.63 -12.94 25.85
N ASP A 424 -18.07 -14.19 26.00
CA ASP A 424 -17.24 -15.40 25.91
C ASP A 424 -16.71 -15.69 24.48
N ALA A 425 -16.80 -14.70 23.56
CA ALA A 425 -16.60 -14.88 22.12
C ALA A 425 -15.15 -14.76 21.63
N GLY A 426 -14.22 -14.27 22.46
CA GLY A 426 -12.78 -14.26 22.15
C GLY A 426 -12.36 -13.34 20.99
N GLY A 427 -13.12 -12.29 20.70
CA GLY A 427 -12.76 -11.25 19.74
C GLY A 427 -11.63 -10.33 20.22
N THR A 428 -10.98 -9.64 19.27
CA THR A 428 -9.95 -8.64 19.54
C THR A 428 -10.52 -7.24 19.25
N PRO A 429 -10.22 -6.21 20.07
CA PRO A 429 -10.69 -4.86 19.78
C PRO A 429 -10.29 -4.40 18.38
N SER A 430 -11.26 -3.93 17.60
CA SER A 430 -11.06 -3.47 16.22
C SER A 430 -11.99 -2.29 15.89
N PRO A 431 -11.59 -1.05 16.26
CA PRO A 431 -12.21 0.15 15.69
C PRO A 431 -12.18 0.08 14.16
N PHE A 432 -13.26 0.53 13.53
CA PHE A 432 -13.43 0.53 12.08
C PHE A 432 -13.15 1.91 11.50
N ASP A 433 -12.25 1.95 10.52
CA ASP A 433 -11.99 3.12 9.70
C ASP A 433 -12.93 3.13 8.50
N ALA A 434 -13.91 4.05 8.53
CA ALA A 434 -14.88 4.25 7.47
C ALA A 434 -14.55 5.46 6.58
N SER A 435 -13.33 6.01 6.65
CA SER A 435 -12.93 7.24 5.95
C SER A 435 -13.00 7.10 4.44
N SER A 436 -12.67 5.92 3.89
CA SER A 436 -12.80 5.60 2.47
C SER A 436 -14.25 5.60 1.98
N LEU A 437 -15.22 5.47 2.90
CA LEU A 437 -16.64 5.40 2.63
C LEU A 437 -17.35 6.75 2.87
N ILE A 438 -16.64 7.86 3.07
CA ILE A 438 -17.27 9.14 3.44
C ILE A 438 -18.36 9.59 2.45
N ASP A 439 -18.15 9.41 1.15
CA ASP A 439 -19.02 9.94 0.09
C ASP A 439 -20.20 9.01 -0.25
N SER A 440 -20.06 7.71 -0.03
CA SER A 440 -21.04 6.68 -0.45
C SER A 440 -21.53 5.79 0.70
N GLY A 441 -20.81 5.72 1.81
CA GLY A 441 -21.07 4.80 2.89
C GLY A 441 -22.19 5.22 3.82
N MET A 442 -22.71 4.23 4.52
CA MET A 442 -23.81 4.37 5.46
C MET A 442 -23.72 3.36 6.59
N VAL A 443 -24.24 3.74 7.75
CA VAL A 443 -24.62 2.80 8.81
C VAL A 443 -26.03 2.30 8.48
N ARG A 444 -26.20 0.98 8.29
CA ARG A 444 -27.48 0.33 7.98
C ARG A 444 -27.79 -0.76 8.99
N PHE A 445 -29.06 -0.92 9.34
CA PHE A 445 -29.59 -2.07 10.07
C PHE A 445 -31.09 -2.22 9.84
N GLU A 446 -31.59 -3.42 10.12
CA GLU A 446 -33.03 -3.68 10.22
C GLU A 446 -33.47 -3.85 11.66
N LEU A 447 -34.66 -3.36 12.00
CA LEU A 447 -35.22 -3.36 13.34
C LEU A 447 -36.67 -3.84 13.34
N LYS A 448 -37.00 -4.72 14.29
CA LYS A 448 -38.39 -5.11 14.61
C LYS A 448 -38.66 -5.01 16.09
N VAL A 449 -39.62 -4.15 16.46
CA VAL A 449 -40.06 -4.00 17.85
C VAL A 449 -41.09 -5.09 18.17
N THR A 450 -40.74 -6.05 19.02
CA THR A 450 -41.64 -7.14 19.42
C THR A 450 -42.53 -6.73 20.60
N SER A 451 -41.99 -5.91 21.51
CA SER A 451 -42.73 -5.26 22.60
C SER A 451 -42.32 -3.80 22.67
N ALA A 452 -43.28 -2.89 22.58
CA ALA A 452 -43.02 -1.46 22.69
C ALA A 452 -42.66 -1.07 24.14
N PRO A 453 -41.89 0.02 24.35
CA PRO A 453 -41.68 0.59 25.68
C PRO A 453 -43.01 0.92 26.37
N VAL A 454 -43.01 0.89 27.71
CA VAL A 454 -44.18 1.27 28.53
C VAL A 454 -44.65 2.70 28.22
N ASP A 455 -43.71 3.61 27.96
CA ASP A 455 -44.01 4.93 27.41
C ASP A 455 -44.05 4.86 25.87
N ALA A 456 -45.25 4.95 25.31
CA ALA A 456 -45.47 4.91 23.87
C ALA A 456 -44.96 6.17 23.13
N GLN A 457 -44.42 7.18 23.83
CA GLN A 457 -43.79 8.35 23.25
C GLN A 457 -42.26 8.30 23.30
N THR A 458 -41.67 7.21 23.79
CA THR A 458 -40.23 7.02 23.85
C THR A 458 -39.59 7.09 22.45
N PRO A 459 -38.70 8.06 22.20
CA PRO A 459 -37.93 8.12 20.97
C PRO A 459 -37.03 6.90 20.81
N TRP A 460 -36.83 6.45 19.58
CA TRP A 460 -35.80 5.46 19.26
C TRP A 460 -34.58 6.18 18.70
N MET A 461 -33.40 5.74 19.15
CA MET A 461 -32.13 6.40 18.91
C MET A 461 -31.14 5.44 18.25
N LEU A 462 -30.38 5.99 17.31
CA LEU A 462 -29.08 5.48 16.91
C LEU A 462 -28.01 6.31 17.64
N LYS A 463 -27.05 5.64 18.25
CA LYS A 463 -25.84 6.28 18.77
C LYS A 463 -24.62 5.61 18.16
N VAL A 464 -23.73 6.41 17.58
CA VAL A 464 -22.47 5.96 17.01
C VAL A 464 -21.34 6.64 17.76
N GLU A 465 -20.35 5.86 18.17
CA GLU A 465 -19.19 6.36 18.91
C GLU A 465 -17.90 6.02 18.16
N SER A 466 -16.88 6.87 18.36
CA SER A 466 -15.53 6.65 17.87
C SER A 466 -14.47 7.14 18.85
N ALA A 467 -13.22 6.78 18.60
CA ALA A 467 -12.06 7.11 19.43
C ALA A 467 -12.27 6.77 20.92
N ASN A 468 -12.65 5.52 21.22
CA ASN A 468 -12.95 5.04 22.57
C ASN A 468 -14.06 5.81 23.31
N GLY A 469 -14.98 6.42 22.56
CA GLY A 469 -16.13 7.16 23.09
C GLY A 469 -15.88 8.64 23.28
N ASP A 470 -14.74 9.16 22.84
CA ASP A 470 -14.41 10.59 22.89
C ASP A 470 -15.26 11.40 21.89
N LYS A 471 -15.67 10.78 20.78
CA LYS A 471 -16.56 11.35 19.78
C LYS A 471 -17.85 10.55 19.73
N VAL A 472 -18.98 11.25 19.81
CA VAL A 472 -20.29 10.62 19.95
C VAL A 472 -21.33 11.40 19.16
N ILE A 473 -22.11 10.67 18.37
CA ILE A 473 -23.36 11.15 17.77
C ILE A 473 -24.51 10.33 18.33
N GLU A 474 -25.58 11.02 18.74
CA GLU A 474 -26.85 10.41 19.12
C GLU A 474 -27.96 11.09 18.32
N ILE A 475 -28.69 10.30 17.54
CA ILE A 475 -29.66 10.78 16.53
C ILE A 475 -30.95 9.94 16.57
N SER A 476 -32.09 10.55 16.26
CA SER A 476 -33.36 9.81 16.23
C SER A 476 -33.48 8.93 15.00
N LEU A 477 -34.14 7.77 15.13
CA LEU A 477 -34.38 6.87 13.98
C LEU A 477 -35.20 7.50 12.86
N SER A 478 -36.05 8.49 13.15
CA SER A 478 -36.77 9.23 12.10
C SER A 478 -35.91 10.20 11.29
N GLU A 479 -34.64 10.38 11.64
CA GLU A 479 -33.68 11.12 10.83
C GLU A 479 -32.92 10.20 9.85
N SER A 480 -33.24 8.91 9.78
CA SER A 480 -32.73 8.01 8.74
C SER A 480 -33.22 8.44 7.35
N THR A 481 -32.59 7.92 6.30
CA THR A 481 -32.99 8.16 4.90
C THR A 481 -34.47 7.83 4.65
N GLU A 482 -34.98 6.78 5.29
CA GLU A 482 -36.38 6.33 5.20
C GLU A 482 -37.34 7.27 5.95
N GLY A 483 -36.86 8.01 6.96
CA GLY A 483 -37.65 8.97 7.74
C GLY A 483 -38.74 8.31 8.61
N LEU A 484 -38.55 7.05 9.00
CA LEU A 484 -39.57 6.24 9.68
C LEU A 484 -39.37 6.21 11.21
N GLN A 485 -40.43 5.87 11.94
CA GLN A 485 -40.35 5.47 13.35
C GLN A 485 -40.64 3.96 13.46
N PRO A 486 -40.06 3.24 14.43
CA PRO A 486 -40.33 1.82 14.60
C PRO A 486 -41.80 1.52 14.92
N VAL A 487 -42.37 0.53 14.25
CA VAL A 487 -43.75 0.06 14.40
C VAL A 487 -43.73 -1.36 14.96
N ALA A 488 -44.48 -1.57 16.04
CA ALA A 488 -44.52 -2.87 16.70
C ALA A 488 -44.99 -3.98 15.74
N GLY A 489 -44.20 -5.05 15.65
CA GLY A 489 -44.47 -6.24 14.85
C GLY A 489 -44.01 -6.17 13.39
N GLN A 490 -43.45 -5.06 12.92
CA GLN A 490 -42.97 -4.89 11.54
C GLN A 490 -41.43 -4.80 11.51
N TRP A 491 -40.82 -5.42 10.50
CA TRP A 491 -39.42 -5.18 10.13
C TRP A 491 -39.34 -3.86 9.36
N GLN A 492 -38.35 -3.05 9.70
CA GLN A 492 -38.07 -1.78 9.05
C GLN A 492 -36.57 -1.57 8.93
N THR A 493 -36.12 -1.10 7.78
CA THR A 493 -34.72 -0.73 7.52
C THR A 493 -34.47 0.72 7.92
N PHE A 494 -33.28 0.97 8.47
CA PHE A 494 -32.83 2.30 8.84
C PHE A 494 -31.42 2.54 8.29
N THR A 495 -31.27 3.64 7.56
CA THR A 495 -30.03 4.03 6.89
C THR A 495 -29.56 5.43 7.30
N PHE A 496 -28.27 5.56 7.62
CA PHE A 496 -27.64 6.84 7.98
C PHE A 496 -26.35 7.05 7.19
N PRO A 497 -26.27 8.04 6.28
CA PRO A 497 -25.05 8.32 5.52
C PRO A 497 -23.88 8.68 6.44
N LEU A 498 -22.67 8.16 6.16
CA LEU A 498 -21.47 8.47 6.92
C LEU A 498 -21.10 9.96 6.83
N GLN A 499 -21.30 10.58 5.66
CA GLN A 499 -21.13 12.02 5.48
C GLN A 499 -21.94 12.82 6.51
N MET A 500 -23.20 12.45 6.73
CA MET A 500 -24.08 13.11 7.69
C MET A 500 -23.55 12.97 9.13
N LEU A 501 -23.00 11.81 9.49
CA LEU A 501 -22.45 11.57 10.82
C LEU A 501 -21.14 12.35 11.04
N ALA A 502 -20.26 12.37 10.03
CA ALA A 502 -19.02 13.15 10.02
C ALA A 502 -19.28 14.65 10.14
N GLU A 503 -20.24 15.20 9.38
CA GLU A 503 -20.64 16.61 9.46
C GLU A 503 -21.16 17.01 10.85
N ARG A 504 -21.73 16.06 11.59
CA ARG A 504 -22.19 16.28 12.97
C ARG A 504 -21.08 16.11 14.01
N GLY A 505 -19.87 15.75 13.59
CA GLY A 505 -18.66 15.71 14.42
C GLY A 505 -18.24 14.32 14.88
N LEU A 506 -18.76 13.24 14.29
CA LEU A 506 -18.21 11.90 14.45
C LEU A 506 -16.84 11.83 13.76
N ASP A 507 -15.87 11.20 14.41
CA ASP A 507 -14.63 10.82 13.75
C ASP A 507 -14.84 9.45 13.09
N ILE A 508 -14.99 9.42 11.77
CA ILE A 508 -15.34 8.19 11.05
C ILE A 508 -14.14 7.27 10.80
N SER A 509 -12.92 7.69 11.11
CA SER A 509 -11.73 6.83 10.95
C SER A 509 -11.52 5.82 12.08
N SER A 510 -12.37 5.88 13.12
CA SER A 510 -12.18 5.09 14.34
C SER A 510 -13.50 4.69 15.01
N ILE A 511 -14.53 4.38 14.22
CA ILE A 511 -15.86 3.98 14.71
C ILE A 511 -15.73 2.68 15.51
N ASP A 512 -16.18 2.68 16.75
CA ASP A 512 -15.98 1.55 17.66
C ASP A 512 -17.25 1.15 18.45
N ALA A 513 -18.38 1.82 18.20
CA ALA A 513 -19.69 1.41 18.69
C ALA A 513 -20.83 1.83 17.75
N VAL A 514 -21.78 0.92 17.53
CA VAL A 514 -23.07 1.17 16.87
C VAL A 514 -24.18 0.69 17.81
N LEU A 515 -24.91 1.64 18.39
CA LEU A 515 -25.89 1.40 19.44
C LEU A 515 -27.30 1.78 18.99
N ILE A 516 -28.26 0.88 19.17
CA ILE A 516 -29.66 1.03 18.76
C ILE A 516 -30.53 0.79 19.97
N PHE A 517 -31.22 1.82 20.48
CA PHE A 517 -31.98 1.69 21.73
C PHE A 517 -33.13 2.70 21.85
N PRO A 518 -34.17 2.39 22.64
CA PRO A 518 -35.15 3.39 23.07
C PRO A 518 -34.50 4.39 24.04
N ALA A 519 -34.83 5.68 23.92
CA ALA A 519 -34.15 6.77 24.61
C ALA A 519 -33.95 6.52 26.11
N TRP A 520 -32.75 6.89 26.60
CA TRP A 520 -32.29 6.60 27.95
C TRP A 520 -33.31 6.93 29.04
N GLY A 521 -33.61 5.94 29.89
CA GLY A 521 -34.53 6.09 31.02
C GLY A 521 -36.03 6.03 30.68
N SER A 522 -36.39 5.82 29.40
CA SER A 522 -37.80 5.70 28.96
C SER A 522 -38.10 4.40 28.22
N GLY A 523 -37.11 3.51 28.09
CA GLY A 523 -37.21 2.26 27.34
C GLY A 523 -37.80 1.06 28.08
N GLU A 524 -38.19 1.18 29.34
CA GLU A 524 -38.64 0.03 30.15
C GLU A 524 -39.74 -0.77 29.45
N GLY A 525 -39.56 -2.10 29.37
CA GLY A 525 -40.51 -3.03 28.75
C GLY A 525 -40.33 -3.23 27.25
N ALA A 526 -39.38 -2.52 26.62
CA ALA A 526 -39.06 -2.71 25.22
C ALA A 526 -38.35 -4.05 24.97
N VAL A 527 -38.80 -4.79 23.96
CA VAL A 527 -38.10 -5.94 23.40
C VAL A 527 -38.07 -5.74 21.89
N TYR A 528 -36.90 -5.90 21.28
CA TYR A 528 -36.71 -5.65 19.85
C TYR A 528 -35.59 -6.52 19.29
N ARG A 529 -35.65 -6.73 17.99
CA ARG A 529 -34.72 -7.57 17.23
C ARG A 529 -34.03 -6.72 16.18
N VAL A 530 -32.75 -7.00 15.96
CA VAL A 530 -31.91 -6.31 14.98
C VAL A 530 -31.28 -7.34 14.04
N ALA A 531 -31.28 -7.03 12.75
CA ALA A 531 -30.68 -7.82 11.68
C ALA A 531 -29.86 -6.92 10.72
N GLU A 532 -29.01 -7.53 9.89
CA GLU A 532 -28.25 -6.88 8.79
C GLU A 532 -27.54 -5.57 9.18
N VAL A 533 -26.77 -5.60 10.28
CA VAL A 533 -26.05 -4.44 10.80
C VAL A 533 -24.73 -4.27 10.07
N ALA A 534 -24.53 -3.14 9.40
CA ALA A 534 -23.34 -2.87 8.60
C ALA A 534 -22.92 -1.39 8.60
N ILE A 535 -21.63 -1.15 8.35
CA ILE A 535 -21.08 0.15 7.93
C ILE A 535 -20.50 -0.07 6.52
N ALA A 536 -21.25 0.29 5.49
CA ALA A 536 -21.00 -0.16 4.12
C ALA A 536 -21.37 0.90 3.08
N ALA A 537 -20.76 0.83 1.89
CA ALA A 537 -21.32 1.47 0.70
C ALA A 537 -22.60 0.70 0.28
N PRO A 538 -23.60 1.35 -0.36
CA PRO A 538 -24.73 0.64 -0.92
C PRO A 538 -24.24 -0.41 -1.91
N GLN A 539 -24.49 -1.69 -1.62
CA GLN A 539 -24.38 -2.75 -2.63
C GLN A 539 -25.44 -2.46 -3.70
N SER A 540 -25.06 -1.79 -4.79
CA SER A 540 -25.75 -2.03 -6.06
C SER A 540 -25.44 -3.47 -6.43
N ALA A 541 -26.45 -4.34 -6.47
CA ALA A 541 -26.28 -5.69 -6.97
C ALA A 541 -25.57 -5.62 -8.34
N SER A 542 -24.42 -6.28 -8.47
CA SER A 542 -23.63 -6.30 -9.71
C SER A 542 -24.34 -7.05 -10.84
N ALA A 543 -25.43 -7.75 -10.52
CA ALA A 543 -26.28 -8.43 -11.48
C ALA A 543 -27.75 -8.44 -11.03
N LEU A 544 -28.66 -8.43 -12.01
CA LEU A 544 -30.09 -8.69 -11.85
C LEU A 544 -30.48 -9.87 -12.73
N VAL A 545 -31.12 -10.87 -12.11
CA VAL A 545 -31.84 -11.93 -12.84
C VAL A 545 -33.32 -11.58 -12.87
N VAL A 546 -33.84 -11.35 -14.07
CA VAL A 546 -35.25 -11.02 -14.31
C VAL A 546 -36.08 -12.30 -14.51
N PHE A 547 -35.52 -13.27 -15.23
CA PHE A 547 -36.18 -14.55 -15.51
C PHE A 547 -35.14 -15.63 -15.83
N GLU A 548 -35.21 -16.77 -15.14
CA GLU A 548 -34.54 -18.03 -15.52
C GLU A 548 -35.61 -19.12 -15.55
N ASP A 549 -35.62 -20.10 -14.63
CA ASP A 549 -36.68 -21.12 -14.55
C ASP A 549 -37.96 -20.64 -13.81
N SER A 550 -37.95 -19.41 -13.31
CA SER A 550 -39.06 -18.76 -12.63
C SER A 550 -39.02 -17.25 -12.79
N GLU A 551 -40.20 -16.64 -12.78
CA GLU A 551 -40.38 -15.19 -12.80
C GLU A 551 -39.87 -14.55 -11.50
N ASN A 552 -39.09 -13.47 -11.63
CA ASN A 552 -38.75 -12.60 -10.50
C ASN A 552 -40.01 -11.82 -10.06
N PRO A 553 -40.48 -11.97 -8.80
CA PRO A 553 -41.70 -11.32 -8.33
C PRO A 553 -41.68 -9.78 -8.37
N ALA A 554 -40.49 -9.16 -8.35
CA ALA A 554 -40.31 -7.72 -8.49
C ALA A 554 -40.31 -7.26 -9.96
N TRP A 555 -40.14 -8.20 -10.91
CA TRP A 555 -40.13 -7.97 -12.36
C TRP A 555 -41.13 -8.88 -13.10
N PRO A 556 -42.44 -8.81 -12.80
CA PRO A 556 -43.45 -9.65 -13.45
C PRO A 556 -43.50 -9.46 -14.97
N MET A 557 -43.87 -10.54 -15.67
CA MET A 557 -44.19 -10.53 -17.10
C MET A 557 -45.43 -9.67 -17.36
N TRP A 558 -45.36 -8.88 -18.42
CA TRP A 558 -46.31 -7.81 -18.68
C TRP A 558 -46.64 -7.64 -20.16
N ASP A 559 -47.90 -7.27 -20.40
CA ASP A 559 -48.45 -6.86 -21.70
C ASP A 559 -48.93 -5.41 -21.55
N CYS A 560 -48.41 -4.49 -22.36
CA CYS A 560 -48.75 -3.07 -22.27
C CYS A 560 -50.24 -2.80 -22.40
N CYS A 561 -50.88 -3.49 -23.35
CA CYS A 561 -52.07 -2.96 -23.98
C CYS A 561 -52.82 -3.93 -24.91
N GLY A 562 -52.29 -5.11 -25.18
CA GLY A 562 -52.92 -6.16 -26.00
C GLY A 562 -54.01 -6.96 -25.27
N GLY A 563 -53.97 -6.97 -23.93
CA GLY A 563 -54.94 -7.66 -23.08
C GLY A 563 -54.74 -9.18 -22.99
N SER A 564 -53.58 -9.67 -23.41
CA SER A 564 -53.13 -11.03 -23.16
C SER A 564 -52.44 -11.15 -21.80
N VAL A 565 -52.26 -12.37 -21.31
CA VAL A 565 -51.51 -12.65 -20.09
C VAL A 565 -50.37 -13.59 -20.48
N PRO A 566 -49.10 -13.14 -20.41
CA PRO A 566 -47.95 -14.01 -20.59
C PRO A 566 -47.99 -15.19 -19.62
N THR A 567 -47.43 -16.34 -20.02
CA THR A 567 -47.42 -17.56 -19.20
C THR A 567 -46.04 -18.16 -19.09
N VAL A 568 -45.74 -18.79 -17.94
CA VAL A 568 -44.58 -19.69 -17.83
C VAL A 568 -44.99 -21.04 -18.44
N GLU A 569 -44.23 -21.51 -19.42
CA GLU A 569 -44.46 -22.77 -20.13
C GLU A 569 -43.21 -23.65 -20.05
N LEU A 570 -43.39 -24.97 -20.05
CA LEU A 570 -42.27 -25.91 -20.17
C LEU A 570 -41.89 -26.08 -21.65
N ASP A 571 -40.64 -25.81 -22.06
CA ASP A 571 -40.17 -25.98 -23.45
C ASP A 571 -39.66 -27.40 -23.73
N ASP A 572 -38.42 -27.70 -23.36
CA ASP A 572 -37.78 -29.00 -23.48
C ASP A 572 -36.84 -29.28 -22.29
N ASP A 573 -36.26 -30.49 -22.24
CA ASP A 573 -35.40 -30.92 -21.13
C ASP A 573 -34.13 -30.05 -20.97
N ALA A 574 -33.76 -29.25 -21.98
CA ALA A 574 -32.55 -28.41 -21.94
C ALA A 574 -32.83 -26.98 -21.47
N HIS A 575 -34.04 -26.44 -21.70
CA HIS A 575 -34.40 -25.04 -21.40
C HIS A 575 -35.44 -24.89 -20.29
N GLY A 576 -36.00 -25.98 -19.77
CA GLY A 576 -36.86 -25.92 -18.58
C GLY A 576 -38.10 -25.02 -18.78
N ASN A 577 -38.35 -24.17 -17.79
CA ASN A 577 -39.49 -23.26 -17.76
C ASN A 577 -39.14 -21.93 -18.43
N VAL A 578 -39.95 -21.49 -19.39
CA VAL A 578 -39.70 -20.29 -20.19
C VAL A 578 -40.88 -19.32 -20.18
N ALA A 579 -40.62 -18.03 -20.37
CA ALA A 579 -41.65 -17.01 -20.50
C ALA A 579 -42.24 -17.01 -21.92
N GLU A 580 -43.52 -17.34 -22.10
CA GLU A 580 -44.20 -17.34 -23.39
C GLU A 580 -45.08 -16.10 -23.60
N PHE A 581 -44.82 -15.39 -24.70
CA PHE A 581 -45.53 -14.18 -25.13
C PHE A 581 -46.30 -14.43 -26.43
N LYS A 582 -47.54 -13.93 -26.50
CA LYS A 582 -48.48 -14.18 -27.62
C LYS A 582 -49.13 -12.91 -28.14
N ILE A 583 -48.76 -12.46 -29.33
CA ILE A 583 -49.33 -11.26 -29.95
C ILE A 583 -50.57 -11.62 -30.77
N GLY A 584 -51.73 -11.14 -30.32
CA GLY A 584 -53.02 -11.29 -31.01
C GLY A 584 -53.22 -10.28 -32.15
N ASP A 585 -54.49 -9.98 -32.46
CA ASP A 585 -54.85 -9.00 -33.51
C ASP A 585 -54.67 -7.54 -33.05
N THR A 586 -54.56 -7.29 -31.74
CA THR A 586 -54.31 -5.98 -31.16
C THR A 586 -52.81 -5.76 -31.00
N ALA A 587 -52.29 -4.68 -31.59
CA ALA A 587 -50.89 -4.29 -31.44
C ALA A 587 -50.51 -4.10 -29.96
N THR A 588 -49.37 -4.66 -29.57
CA THR A 588 -48.86 -4.60 -28.19
C THR A 588 -47.34 -4.80 -28.18
N VAL A 589 -46.72 -4.41 -27.07
CA VAL A 589 -45.34 -4.76 -26.69
C VAL A 589 -45.39 -5.51 -25.35
N MET A 590 -44.51 -6.48 -25.19
CA MET A 590 -44.49 -7.34 -24.01
C MET A 590 -43.07 -7.52 -23.50
N GLY A 591 -42.97 -7.85 -22.22
CA GLY A 591 -41.69 -8.06 -21.54
C GLY A 591 -41.85 -8.14 -20.02
N PHE A 592 -40.95 -7.51 -19.29
CA PHE A 592 -40.86 -7.54 -17.82
C PHE A 592 -40.84 -6.11 -17.27
N ILE A 593 -41.47 -5.87 -16.11
CA ILE A 593 -41.68 -4.53 -15.55
C ILE A 593 -41.51 -4.48 -14.03
N SER A 594 -40.77 -3.50 -13.52
CA SER A 594 -40.55 -3.24 -12.09
C SER A 594 -41.15 -1.90 -11.67
N ARG A 595 -42.46 -1.74 -11.90
CA ARG A 595 -43.23 -0.56 -11.47
C ARG A 595 -44.35 -1.00 -10.54
N GLN A 596 -44.53 -0.26 -9.44
CA GLN A 596 -45.37 -0.67 -8.31
C GLN A 596 -46.82 -1.01 -8.71
N ASP A 597 -47.38 -0.34 -9.72
CA ASP A 597 -48.74 -0.57 -10.21
C ASP A 597 -48.95 -1.94 -10.87
N PHE A 598 -47.86 -2.63 -11.25
CA PHE A 598 -47.89 -3.91 -11.96
C PHE A 598 -47.40 -5.09 -11.12
N ILE A 599 -46.90 -4.84 -9.90
CA ILE A 599 -46.46 -5.89 -8.98
C ILE A 599 -47.66 -6.41 -8.20
N THR A 600 -48.00 -7.69 -8.41
CA THR A 600 -49.15 -8.33 -7.76
C THR A 600 -48.78 -9.24 -6.59
N ALA A 601 -47.49 -9.46 -6.34
CA ALA A 601 -46.99 -10.27 -5.24
C ALA A 601 -47.12 -9.52 -3.90
N GLU A 602 -47.66 -10.17 -2.87
CA GLU A 602 -47.86 -9.57 -1.55
C GLU A 602 -46.51 -9.41 -0.84
N GLY A 603 -46.22 -8.21 -0.32
CA GLY A 603 -44.96 -7.91 0.38
C GLY A 603 -43.78 -7.57 -0.53
N VAL A 604 -43.98 -7.47 -1.85
CA VAL A 604 -42.94 -7.11 -2.82
C VAL A 604 -43.13 -5.66 -3.28
N SER A 605 -42.06 -4.87 -3.24
CA SER A 605 -42.02 -3.47 -3.72
C SER A 605 -41.36 -3.38 -5.10
N ALA A 606 -41.58 -2.26 -5.78
CA ALA A 606 -40.83 -1.95 -7.00
C ALA A 606 -39.34 -1.82 -6.71
N GLU A 607 -38.54 -2.48 -7.55
CA GLU A 607 -37.08 -2.48 -7.50
C GLU A 607 -36.53 -2.16 -8.89
N PRO A 608 -36.51 -0.87 -9.30
CA PRO A 608 -35.74 -0.46 -10.47
C PRO A 608 -34.26 -0.82 -10.26
N PHE A 609 -33.60 -1.25 -11.32
CA PHE A 609 -32.21 -1.67 -11.26
C PHE A 609 -31.27 -0.51 -11.59
N ASP A 610 -30.34 -0.23 -10.69
CA ASP A 610 -29.24 0.70 -10.91
C ASP A 610 -28.02 -0.06 -11.47
N ALA A 611 -27.79 0.07 -12.77
CA ALA A 611 -26.68 -0.55 -13.47
C ALA A 611 -25.43 0.35 -13.58
N SER A 612 -25.39 1.47 -12.83
CA SER A 612 -24.30 2.47 -12.92
C SER A 612 -22.93 1.89 -12.58
N SER A 613 -22.88 0.97 -11.63
CA SER A 613 -21.65 0.30 -11.18
C SER A 613 -21.09 -0.67 -12.22
N ILE A 614 -21.90 -1.17 -13.15
CA ILE A 614 -21.49 -2.10 -14.21
C ILE A 614 -21.48 -1.46 -15.60
N LEU A 615 -21.68 -0.15 -15.75
CA LEU A 615 -21.87 0.50 -17.05
C LEU A 615 -20.76 0.17 -18.07
N SER A 616 -19.50 0.13 -17.65
CA SER A 616 -18.35 -0.02 -18.57
C SER A 616 -18.36 -1.35 -19.33
N ASN A 617 -18.77 -2.43 -18.68
CA ASN A 617 -18.70 -3.79 -19.22
C ASN A 617 -20.07 -4.49 -19.28
N GLY A 618 -21.05 -3.95 -18.56
CA GLY A 618 -22.32 -4.57 -18.32
C GLY A 618 -23.13 -4.78 -19.58
N VAL A 619 -23.92 -5.85 -19.56
CA VAL A 619 -24.78 -6.28 -20.67
C VAL A 619 -26.18 -6.57 -20.16
N VAL A 620 -27.15 -6.42 -21.07
CA VAL A 620 -28.44 -7.11 -20.97
C VAL A 620 -28.37 -8.33 -21.87
N GLU A 621 -28.67 -9.50 -21.32
CA GLU A 621 -28.66 -10.77 -22.04
C GLU A 621 -29.99 -11.51 -21.87
N PHE A 622 -30.44 -12.17 -22.92
CA PHE A 622 -31.54 -13.12 -22.88
C PHE A 622 -31.47 -14.10 -24.03
N ASP A 623 -32.07 -15.28 -23.83
CA ASP A 623 -32.32 -16.25 -24.88
C ASP A 623 -33.74 -16.09 -25.42
N MET A 624 -33.91 -16.26 -26.73
CA MET A 624 -35.21 -16.15 -27.38
C MET A 624 -35.43 -17.24 -28.44
N LYS A 625 -36.66 -17.74 -28.51
CA LYS A 625 -37.14 -18.65 -29.56
C LYS A 625 -38.47 -18.19 -30.15
N VAL A 626 -38.51 -18.00 -31.47
CA VAL A 626 -39.76 -17.72 -32.19
C VAL A 626 -40.48 -19.04 -32.46
N VAL A 627 -41.59 -19.28 -31.77
CA VAL A 627 -42.44 -20.47 -31.96
C VAL A 627 -43.32 -20.32 -33.19
N ASN A 628 -43.91 -19.14 -33.37
CA ASN A 628 -44.68 -18.78 -34.56
C ASN A 628 -44.28 -17.38 -35.02
N ALA A 629 -43.90 -17.24 -36.29
CA ALA A 629 -43.55 -15.94 -36.86
C ALA A 629 -44.78 -15.02 -36.94
N PRO A 630 -44.57 -13.69 -36.94
CA PRO A 630 -45.63 -12.74 -37.27
C PRO A 630 -46.23 -13.04 -38.65
N GLN A 631 -47.52 -12.75 -38.82
CA GLN A 631 -48.19 -12.90 -40.13
C GLN A 631 -47.58 -11.98 -41.20
N ASP A 632 -47.07 -10.82 -40.80
CA ASP A 632 -46.30 -9.94 -41.66
C ASP A 632 -44.83 -10.42 -41.71
N THR A 633 -44.43 -10.98 -42.85
CA THR A 633 -43.08 -11.51 -43.05
C THR A 633 -42.01 -10.42 -43.18
N THR A 634 -42.38 -9.14 -43.16
CA THR A 634 -41.44 -8.01 -43.18
C THR A 634 -41.18 -7.42 -41.80
N ALA A 635 -41.85 -7.93 -40.76
CA ALA A 635 -41.66 -7.47 -39.39
C ALA A 635 -40.23 -7.72 -38.91
N THR A 636 -39.52 -6.66 -38.54
CA THR A 636 -38.25 -6.74 -37.82
C THR A 636 -38.49 -6.81 -36.32
N TRP A 637 -37.55 -7.36 -35.57
CA TRP A 637 -37.66 -7.48 -34.12
C TRP A 637 -36.76 -6.48 -33.41
N SER A 638 -37.28 -5.91 -32.31
CA SER A 638 -36.57 -4.93 -31.48
C SER A 638 -36.50 -5.42 -30.04
N PHE A 639 -35.40 -5.04 -29.38
CA PHE A 639 -35.28 -4.99 -27.93
C PHE A 639 -35.40 -3.52 -27.48
N LYS A 640 -36.14 -3.29 -26.39
CA LYS A 640 -36.36 -1.96 -25.83
C LYS A 640 -36.23 -2.01 -24.31
N ALA A 641 -35.48 -1.07 -23.75
CA ALA A 641 -35.37 -0.86 -22.31
C ALA A 641 -35.93 0.52 -21.95
N GLU A 642 -36.60 0.63 -20.80
CA GLU A 642 -37.05 1.90 -20.21
C GLU A 642 -36.50 2.07 -18.79
N SER A 643 -36.40 3.33 -18.37
CA SER A 643 -35.94 3.73 -17.05
C SER A 643 -36.73 4.95 -16.57
N VAL A 644 -36.71 5.18 -15.25
CA VAL A 644 -37.31 6.36 -14.61
C VAL A 644 -38.79 6.54 -15.05
N ASN A 645 -39.60 5.49 -14.96
CA ASN A 645 -41.01 5.50 -15.36
C ASN A 645 -41.25 5.98 -16.81
N ALA A 646 -40.41 5.51 -17.75
CA ALA A 646 -40.45 5.82 -19.18
C ALA A 646 -40.00 7.24 -19.57
N GLU A 647 -39.36 7.98 -18.65
CA GLU A 647 -38.72 9.26 -19.00
C GLU A 647 -37.48 9.07 -19.88
N SER A 648 -36.85 7.89 -19.79
CA SER A 648 -35.67 7.54 -20.57
C SER A 648 -35.78 6.14 -21.17
N VAL A 649 -35.30 5.98 -22.42
CA VAL A 649 -35.57 4.81 -23.26
C VAL A 649 -34.45 4.59 -24.28
N ALA A 650 -34.14 3.32 -24.54
CA ALA A 650 -33.38 2.89 -25.72
C ALA A 650 -34.10 1.75 -26.44
N GLU A 651 -34.15 1.83 -27.77
CA GLU A 651 -34.71 0.78 -28.64
C GLU A 651 -33.68 0.42 -29.72
N VAL A 652 -33.38 -0.86 -29.84
CA VAL A 652 -32.37 -1.41 -30.75
C VAL A 652 -32.93 -2.62 -31.48
N ALA A 653 -32.46 -2.87 -32.71
CA ALA A 653 -32.86 -4.05 -33.46
C ALA A 653 -32.22 -5.31 -32.86
N LEU A 654 -32.90 -6.46 -32.90
CA LEU A 654 -32.27 -7.71 -32.44
C LEU A 654 -31.01 -8.07 -33.23
N GLU A 655 -30.98 -7.72 -34.53
CA GLU A 655 -29.82 -7.91 -35.39
C GLU A 655 -28.60 -7.03 -35.02
N SER A 656 -28.76 -6.04 -34.13
CA SER A 656 -27.65 -5.26 -33.60
C SER A 656 -27.11 -5.80 -32.27
N SER A 657 -27.57 -6.98 -31.81
CA SER A 657 -26.94 -7.66 -30.67
C SER A 657 -25.50 -8.05 -30.98
N VAL A 658 -24.74 -8.44 -29.96
CA VAL A 658 -23.37 -8.96 -30.10
C VAL A 658 -23.31 -10.12 -31.11
N GLN A 659 -24.33 -10.98 -31.14
CA GLN A 659 -24.43 -12.14 -32.04
C GLN A 659 -24.81 -11.76 -33.48
N GLN A 660 -25.32 -10.55 -33.73
CA GLN A 660 -25.72 -10.03 -35.05
C GLN A 660 -26.62 -10.98 -35.85
N ALA A 661 -27.57 -11.62 -35.17
CA ALA A 661 -28.44 -12.63 -35.76
C ALA A 661 -29.90 -12.16 -35.79
N ALA A 662 -30.63 -12.52 -36.85
CA ALA A 662 -32.08 -12.35 -36.90
C ALA A 662 -32.79 -13.55 -36.24
N PRO A 663 -33.98 -13.36 -35.65
CA PRO A 663 -34.74 -14.46 -35.06
C PRO A 663 -35.17 -15.51 -36.09
N GLU A 664 -34.88 -16.78 -35.79
CA GLU A 664 -35.28 -17.93 -36.61
C GLU A 664 -36.39 -18.75 -35.96
N VAL A 665 -37.38 -19.16 -36.75
CA VAL A 665 -38.52 -19.95 -36.26
C VAL A 665 -38.04 -21.32 -35.80
N GLY A 666 -38.30 -21.64 -34.53
CA GLY A 666 -38.02 -22.92 -33.90
C GLY A 666 -36.58 -23.10 -33.40
N GLN A 667 -35.73 -22.07 -33.46
CA GLN A 667 -34.37 -22.09 -32.92
C GLN A 667 -34.29 -21.19 -31.68
N TRP A 668 -33.53 -21.63 -30.67
CA TRP A 668 -33.10 -20.78 -29.57
C TRP A 668 -31.86 -19.99 -29.99
N GLN A 669 -31.85 -18.70 -29.68
CA GLN A 669 -30.75 -17.78 -29.96
C GLN A 669 -30.56 -16.83 -28.79
N THR A 670 -29.30 -16.59 -28.43
CA THR A 670 -28.90 -15.62 -27.40
C THR A 670 -28.75 -14.24 -28.02
N TYR A 671 -29.23 -13.22 -27.30
CA TYR A 671 -29.10 -11.82 -27.66
C TYR A 671 -28.48 -11.05 -26.49
N THR A 672 -27.31 -10.48 -26.73
CA THR A 672 -26.57 -9.67 -25.76
C THR A 672 -26.47 -8.23 -26.25
N PHE A 673 -26.78 -7.26 -25.40
CA PHE A 673 -26.68 -5.81 -25.67
C PHE A 673 -25.83 -5.12 -24.62
N LYS A 674 -24.81 -4.35 -25.03
CA LYS A 674 -23.95 -3.60 -24.10
C LYS A 674 -24.73 -2.44 -23.48
N LEU A 675 -24.58 -2.21 -22.18
CA LEU A 675 -25.21 -1.07 -21.49
C LEU A 675 -24.75 0.27 -22.06
N THR A 676 -23.49 0.37 -22.48
CA THR A 676 -22.94 1.55 -23.17
C THR A 676 -23.67 1.88 -24.46
N ASP A 677 -24.06 0.87 -25.25
CA ASP A 677 -24.84 1.06 -26.48
C ASP A 677 -26.26 1.55 -26.17
N LEU A 678 -26.87 1.06 -25.08
CA LEU A 678 -28.19 1.51 -24.63
C LEU A 678 -28.14 2.95 -24.08
N VAL A 679 -27.09 3.33 -23.35
CA VAL A 679 -26.84 4.73 -22.94
C VAL A 679 -26.66 5.63 -24.15
N ALA A 680 -25.88 5.21 -25.15
CA ALA A 680 -25.74 5.93 -26.41
C ALA A 680 -27.09 6.06 -27.16
N GLY A 681 -27.97 5.07 -26.99
CA GLY A 681 -29.36 5.08 -27.44
C GLY A 681 -30.29 5.99 -26.65
N GLY A 682 -29.84 6.55 -25.52
CA GLY A 682 -30.56 7.51 -24.69
C GLY A 682 -31.13 6.95 -23.40
N LEU A 683 -30.79 5.72 -22.99
CA LEU A 683 -31.22 5.10 -21.74
C LEU A 683 -30.49 5.69 -20.51
N ASP A 684 -31.23 5.87 -19.41
CA ASP A 684 -30.69 6.17 -18.09
C ASP A 684 -30.56 4.84 -17.35
N ILE A 685 -29.34 4.43 -17.12
CA ILE A 685 -29.01 3.12 -16.55
C ILE A 685 -29.09 3.10 -15.02
N SER A 686 -29.32 4.24 -14.35
CA SER A 686 -29.38 4.28 -12.88
C SER A 686 -30.71 3.81 -12.28
N ALA A 687 -31.72 3.54 -13.12
CA ALA A 687 -33.05 3.13 -12.67
C ALA A 687 -33.83 2.42 -13.78
N ILE A 688 -33.25 1.36 -14.36
CA ILE A 688 -33.90 0.53 -15.39
C ILE A 688 -35.12 -0.15 -14.76
N ASP A 689 -36.29 -0.01 -15.39
CA ASP A 689 -37.56 -0.48 -14.82
C ASP A 689 -38.43 -1.30 -15.79
N VAL A 690 -38.07 -1.38 -17.08
CA VAL A 690 -38.76 -2.22 -18.07
C VAL A 690 -37.79 -2.80 -19.09
N LEU A 691 -37.91 -4.10 -19.40
CA LEU A 691 -37.27 -4.77 -20.53
C LEU A 691 -38.32 -5.36 -21.47
N MET A 692 -38.26 -5.07 -22.77
CA MET A 692 -39.24 -5.52 -23.76
C MET A 692 -38.58 -6.10 -25.00
N VAL A 693 -39.19 -7.14 -25.56
CA VAL A 693 -38.82 -7.72 -26.87
C VAL A 693 -40.07 -7.86 -27.69
N PHE A 694 -40.10 -7.29 -28.90
CA PHE A 694 -41.30 -7.30 -29.74
C PHE A 694 -40.97 -7.17 -31.24
N PRO A 695 -41.80 -7.73 -32.13
CA PRO A 695 -41.77 -7.40 -33.54
C PRO A 695 -42.30 -5.98 -33.76
N THR A 696 -41.90 -5.35 -34.86
CA THR A 696 -42.27 -3.97 -35.24
C THR A 696 -43.74 -3.67 -34.93
N TRP A 697 -43.97 -2.50 -34.31
CA TRP A 697 -45.32 -2.10 -33.88
C TRP A 697 -46.36 -2.27 -35.00
N ASP A 698 -47.51 -2.84 -34.66
CA ASP A 698 -48.63 -3.15 -35.58
C ASP A 698 -48.34 -4.25 -36.64
N GLN A 699 -47.16 -4.89 -36.60
CA GLN A 699 -46.79 -5.99 -37.51
C GLN A 699 -46.65 -7.34 -36.81
N GLY A 700 -46.84 -7.40 -35.48
CA GLY A 700 -46.65 -8.59 -34.65
C GLY A 700 -47.77 -9.62 -34.68
N ALA A 701 -48.89 -9.37 -35.38
CA ALA A 701 -50.08 -10.20 -35.27
C ALA A 701 -49.79 -11.68 -35.57
N GLY A 702 -50.17 -12.56 -34.65
CA GLY A 702 -49.96 -14.01 -34.73
C GLY A 702 -48.60 -14.50 -34.22
N ALA A 703 -47.68 -13.61 -33.82
CA ALA A 703 -46.39 -14.01 -33.29
C ALA A 703 -46.52 -14.71 -31.93
N VAL A 704 -45.78 -15.81 -31.76
CA VAL A 704 -45.61 -16.51 -30.48
C VAL A 704 -44.11 -16.72 -30.28
N TYR A 705 -43.59 -16.27 -29.14
CA TYR A 705 -42.17 -16.36 -28.82
C TYR A 705 -41.96 -16.67 -27.35
N ARG A 706 -40.83 -17.30 -27.07
CA ARG A 706 -40.39 -17.70 -25.74
C ARG A 706 -39.10 -16.98 -25.40
N ILE A 707 -38.96 -16.55 -24.15
CA ILE A 707 -37.76 -15.90 -23.63
C ILE A 707 -37.31 -16.63 -22.36
N ASP A 708 -36.00 -16.78 -22.20
CA ASP A 708 -35.36 -17.41 -21.05
C ASP A 708 -34.04 -16.68 -20.71
N ASN A 709 -33.46 -16.94 -19.53
CA ASN A 709 -32.17 -16.43 -19.07
C ASN A 709 -32.02 -14.89 -19.19
N VAL A 710 -33.04 -14.13 -18.77
CA VAL A 710 -33.05 -12.66 -18.84
C VAL A 710 -32.24 -12.07 -17.69
N LYS A 711 -31.13 -11.42 -18.00
CA LYS A 711 -30.16 -10.89 -17.03
C LYS A 711 -29.65 -9.51 -17.40
N ILE A 712 -29.29 -8.72 -16.39
CA ILE A 712 -28.43 -7.54 -16.51
C ILE A 712 -27.20 -7.80 -15.62
N TYR A 713 -25.99 -7.84 -16.17
CA TYR A 713 -24.78 -8.21 -15.40
C TYR A 713 -23.50 -7.73 -16.08
N ASP A 714 -22.37 -7.71 -15.38
CA ASP A 714 -21.03 -7.56 -15.97
C ASP A 714 -20.46 -8.94 -16.36
N PRO A 715 -20.25 -9.25 -17.66
CA PRO A 715 -19.71 -10.54 -18.10
C PRO A 715 -18.24 -10.76 -17.72
N ASN A 716 -17.53 -9.70 -17.33
CA ASN A 716 -16.16 -9.75 -16.83
C ASN A 716 -16.10 -9.89 -15.30
N GLN A 717 -17.21 -9.65 -14.60
CA GLN A 717 -17.37 -10.08 -13.21
C GLN A 717 -17.86 -11.53 -13.21
N ALA A 718 -16.92 -12.48 -13.10
CA ALA A 718 -17.25 -13.68 -12.33
C ALA A 718 -17.53 -13.23 -10.88
N ASP A 719 -18.45 -13.88 -10.18
CA ASP A 719 -18.98 -13.52 -8.85
C ASP A 719 -17.91 -13.19 -7.75
N ASP A 720 -16.62 -13.38 -8.03
CA ASP A 720 -15.48 -13.21 -7.11
C ASP A 720 -14.36 -12.26 -7.64
N PHE A 721 -14.55 -11.47 -8.71
CA PHE A 721 -13.49 -10.57 -9.18
C PHE A 721 -13.31 -9.34 -8.28
N VAL A 722 -12.13 -9.24 -7.64
CA VAL A 722 -11.70 -8.07 -6.87
C VAL A 722 -10.52 -7.44 -7.60
N GLY A 723 -10.62 -6.17 -8.03
CA GLY A 723 -9.55 -5.48 -8.76
C GLY A 723 -10.00 -4.35 -9.69
N GLU A 724 -9.08 -3.85 -10.50
CA GLU A 724 -9.24 -2.74 -11.43
C GLU A 724 -8.93 -3.13 -12.88
N ILE A 725 -9.86 -2.92 -13.81
CA ILE A 725 -9.65 -3.18 -15.23
C ILE A 725 -9.29 -1.87 -15.94
N LEU A 726 -8.08 -1.81 -16.49
CA LEU A 726 -7.56 -0.65 -17.23
C LEU A 726 -7.88 -0.74 -18.73
N PHE A 727 -7.95 -1.95 -19.25
CA PHE A 727 -8.29 -2.22 -20.65
C PHE A 727 -8.88 -3.61 -20.80
N ALA A 728 -10.02 -3.70 -21.47
CA ALA A 728 -10.58 -4.94 -22.01
C ALA A 728 -10.99 -4.65 -23.46
N ASP A 729 -12.28 -4.42 -23.73
CA ASP A 729 -12.72 -3.98 -25.06
C ASP A 729 -12.51 -2.47 -25.31
N ASN A 730 -12.35 -1.69 -24.23
CA ASN A 730 -12.13 -0.25 -24.26
C ASN A 730 -11.16 0.13 -23.15
N VAL A 731 -10.55 1.31 -23.31
CA VAL A 731 -9.74 1.91 -22.24
C VAL A 731 -10.63 2.42 -21.10
N LYS A 732 -10.19 2.23 -19.86
CA LYS A 732 -10.87 2.74 -18.65
C LYS A 732 -11.07 4.27 -18.74
N ASP A 733 -12.13 4.77 -18.13
CA ASP A 733 -12.34 6.23 -18.01
C ASP A 733 -11.11 6.91 -17.41
N LYS A 734 -10.73 8.06 -17.99
CA LYS A 734 -9.51 8.83 -17.66
C LYS A 734 -8.19 8.10 -17.91
N TRP A 735 -8.22 7.00 -18.63
CA TRP A 735 -7.03 6.36 -19.17
C TRP A 735 -7.04 6.47 -20.68
N SER A 736 -5.85 6.45 -21.28
CA SER A 736 -5.66 6.59 -22.71
C SER A 736 -4.58 5.65 -23.21
N LEU A 737 -4.76 5.14 -24.43
CA LEU A 737 -3.67 4.47 -25.14
C LEU A 737 -2.63 5.52 -25.53
N TRP A 738 -1.37 5.24 -25.24
CA TRP A 738 -0.32 6.24 -25.26
C TRP A 738 0.96 5.74 -25.92
N ASP A 739 1.59 6.64 -26.67
CA ASP A 739 2.93 6.53 -27.25
C ASP A 739 3.72 7.74 -26.74
N CYS A 740 4.79 7.48 -25.99
CA CYS A 740 5.53 8.56 -25.35
C CYS A 740 6.24 9.49 -26.34
N CYS A 741 6.77 8.92 -27.43
CA CYS A 741 7.94 9.51 -28.09
C CYS A 741 8.03 9.20 -29.59
N GLY A 742 7.46 8.09 -30.05
CA GLY A 742 7.54 7.62 -31.43
C GLY A 742 6.57 8.34 -32.37
N GLY A 743 5.58 9.04 -31.81
CA GLY A 743 4.61 9.84 -32.53
C GLY A 743 3.61 9.02 -33.35
N SER A 744 3.52 7.72 -33.10
CA SER A 744 2.43 6.89 -33.61
C SER A 744 1.20 7.05 -32.70
N THR A 745 0.04 6.64 -33.21
CA THR A 745 -1.21 6.67 -32.45
C THR A 745 -1.68 5.23 -32.31
N PRO A 746 -1.66 4.65 -31.09
CA PRO A 746 -2.25 3.34 -30.85
C PRO A 746 -3.73 3.32 -31.27
N THR A 747 -4.20 2.18 -31.77
CA THR A 747 -5.58 2.03 -32.27
C THR A 747 -6.32 0.91 -31.56
N LEU A 748 -7.64 1.03 -31.46
CA LEU A 748 -8.49 -0.10 -31.11
C LEU A 748 -8.73 -0.92 -32.39
N GLU A 749 -8.40 -2.20 -32.36
CA GLU A 749 -8.57 -3.12 -33.48
C GLU A 749 -9.42 -4.31 -33.02
N ASN A 750 -10.29 -4.80 -33.90
CA ASN A 750 -11.00 -6.07 -33.63
C ASN A 750 -10.06 -7.23 -34.00
N ASP A 751 -9.67 -8.08 -33.04
CA ASP A 751 -8.75 -9.21 -33.28
C ASP A 751 -9.47 -10.42 -33.89
N ASP A 752 -10.36 -11.03 -33.12
CA ASP A 752 -11.24 -12.12 -33.53
C ASP A 752 -12.49 -12.20 -32.62
N MET A 753 -13.36 -13.17 -32.89
CA MET A 753 -14.61 -13.34 -32.14
C MET A 753 -14.41 -13.75 -30.67
N THR A 754 -13.20 -14.13 -30.27
CA THR A 754 -12.89 -14.57 -28.90
C THR A 754 -12.30 -13.42 -28.08
N GLN A 755 -11.43 -12.58 -28.66
CA GLN A 755 -10.82 -11.47 -27.91
C GLN A 755 -11.50 -10.11 -28.12
N GLY A 756 -12.35 -9.95 -29.14
CA GLY A 756 -13.06 -8.69 -29.32
C GLY A 756 -12.13 -7.52 -29.70
N MET A 757 -12.30 -6.38 -29.03
CA MET A 757 -11.56 -5.15 -29.30
C MET A 757 -10.27 -5.11 -28.47
N VAL A 758 -9.14 -4.89 -29.14
CA VAL A 758 -7.82 -4.90 -28.49
C VAL A 758 -7.02 -3.65 -28.83
N ALA A 759 -6.10 -3.26 -27.95
CA ALA A 759 -5.22 -2.12 -28.17
C ALA A 759 -4.03 -2.53 -29.03
N GLU A 760 -3.97 -2.05 -30.28
CA GLU A 760 -2.85 -2.28 -31.19
C GLU A 760 -1.80 -1.17 -31.14
N PHE A 761 -0.55 -1.57 -30.97
CA PHE A 761 0.63 -0.72 -30.89
C PHE A 761 1.59 -1.03 -32.05
N LYS A 762 2.15 0.01 -32.66
CA LYS A 762 3.02 -0.08 -33.85
C LYS A 762 4.32 0.68 -33.63
N VAL A 763 5.42 -0.03 -33.51
CA VAL A 763 6.74 0.57 -33.30
C VAL A 763 7.38 0.91 -34.64
N GLY A 764 7.56 2.22 -34.89
CA GLY A 764 8.23 2.75 -36.08
C GLY A 764 9.75 2.74 -35.99
N ALA A 765 10.39 3.56 -36.83
CA ALA A 765 11.85 3.71 -36.84
C ALA A 765 12.38 4.56 -35.67
N GLU A 766 11.55 5.45 -35.12
CA GLU A 766 11.90 6.21 -33.92
C GLU A 766 11.65 5.34 -32.67
N PRO A 767 12.64 5.23 -31.75
CA PRO A 767 12.47 4.52 -30.49
C PRO A 767 11.33 5.09 -29.64
N THR A 768 10.55 4.20 -29.02
CA THR A 768 9.42 4.59 -28.18
C THR A 768 9.08 3.52 -27.13
N VAL A 769 8.33 3.93 -26.10
CA VAL A 769 7.61 3.07 -25.17
C VAL A 769 6.12 3.38 -25.25
N MET A 770 5.29 2.36 -25.11
CA MET A 770 3.85 2.46 -25.34
C MET A 770 3.07 1.63 -24.34
N GLY A 771 1.83 2.05 -24.09
CA GLY A 771 0.92 1.35 -23.21
C GLY A 771 -0.29 2.21 -22.87
N LEU A 772 -0.66 2.20 -21.59
CA LEU A 772 -1.80 2.90 -21.03
C LEU A 772 -1.32 3.96 -20.04
N PHE A 773 -1.94 5.12 -20.11
CA PHE A 773 -1.60 6.32 -19.34
C PHE A 773 -2.86 6.93 -18.74
N ALA A 774 -2.85 7.25 -17.45
CA ALA A 774 -3.89 7.99 -16.76
C ALA A 774 -3.75 9.50 -17.06
N GLU A 775 -4.86 10.21 -17.23
CA GLU A 775 -4.85 11.67 -17.39
C GLU A 775 -4.18 12.39 -16.20
N ASP A 776 -3.55 13.55 -16.44
CA ASP A 776 -2.82 14.33 -15.42
C ASP A 776 -3.62 14.49 -14.10
N GLY A 777 -3.02 14.08 -12.99
CA GLY A 777 -3.62 14.15 -11.66
C GLY A 777 -4.62 13.03 -11.33
N HIS A 778 -4.72 12.02 -12.19
CA HIS A 778 -5.42 10.78 -11.90
C HIS A 778 -4.43 9.64 -11.67
N TYR A 779 -4.65 8.91 -10.57
CA TYR A 779 -3.83 7.77 -10.19
C TYR A 779 -4.75 6.62 -9.80
N LEU A 780 -4.25 5.40 -9.99
CA LEU A 780 -4.88 4.19 -9.53
C LEU A 780 -4.19 3.71 -8.26
N ASP A 781 -4.98 3.54 -7.21
CA ASP A 781 -4.52 3.00 -5.93
C ASP A 781 -4.78 1.48 -5.86
N ALA A 782 -3.70 0.70 -5.93
CA ALA A 782 -3.73 -0.76 -5.81
C ALA A 782 -3.29 -1.24 -4.41
N SER A 783 -3.15 -0.36 -3.42
CA SER A 783 -2.62 -0.68 -2.09
C SER A 783 -3.44 -1.74 -1.36
N ALA A 784 -4.75 -1.73 -1.55
CA ALA A 784 -5.67 -2.73 -0.99
C ALA A 784 -5.35 -4.17 -1.46
N TYR A 785 -4.63 -4.31 -2.57
CA TYR A 785 -4.32 -5.60 -3.19
C TYR A 785 -2.84 -5.96 -3.07
N LEU A 786 -2.04 -5.25 -2.27
CA LEU A 786 -0.58 -5.43 -2.23
C LEU A 786 -0.15 -6.89 -2.02
N GLU A 787 -0.75 -7.57 -1.06
CA GLU A 787 -0.34 -8.93 -0.65
C GLU A 787 -0.91 -10.05 -1.56
N SER A 788 -2.15 -9.90 -2.05
CA SER A 788 -2.86 -10.92 -2.82
C SER A 788 -2.93 -10.64 -4.32
N GLY A 789 -2.56 -9.43 -4.73
CA GLY A 789 -2.85 -8.92 -6.07
C GLY A 789 -1.69 -8.92 -7.04
N SER A 790 -2.02 -8.67 -8.30
CA SER A 790 -1.09 -8.68 -9.41
C SER A 790 -1.53 -7.77 -10.54
N VAL A 791 -0.57 -7.19 -11.27
CA VAL A 791 -0.83 -6.65 -12.60
C VAL A 791 -0.84 -7.81 -13.58
N GLN A 792 -1.93 -7.94 -14.33
CA GLN A 792 -2.13 -8.96 -15.35
C GLN A 792 -2.51 -8.32 -16.67
N PHE A 793 -2.01 -8.87 -17.78
CA PHE A 793 -2.45 -8.49 -19.12
C PHE A 793 -2.21 -9.61 -20.12
N ASP A 794 -2.99 -9.62 -21.19
CA ASP A 794 -2.78 -10.48 -22.35
C ASP A 794 -2.03 -9.72 -23.44
N LEU A 795 -1.06 -10.38 -24.07
CA LEU A 795 -0.23 -9.84 -25.14
C LEU A 795 -0.23 -10.78 -26.34
N LYS A 796 -0.40 -10.22 -27.54
CA LYS A 796 -0.17 -10.92 -28.81
C LYS A 796 0.77 -10.12 -29.70
N VAL A 797 1.90 -10.73 -30.07
CA VAL A 797 2.81 -10.16 -31.05
C VAL A 797 2.32 -10.50 -32.45
N VAL A 798 1.81 -9.51 -33.19
CA VAL A 798 1.35 -9.68 -34.58
C VAL A 798 2.54 -9.76 -35.53
N THR A 799 3.51 -8.86 -35.36
CA THR A 799 4.77 -8.84 -36.11
C THR A 799 5.92 -8.60 -35.13
N ALA A 800 6.94 -9.47 -35.18
CA ALA A 800 8.12 -9.32 -34.33
C ALA A 800 8.96 -8.09 -34.75
N PRO A 801 9.75 -7.51 -33.81
CA PRO A 801 10.73 -6.49 -34.15
C PRO A 801 11.71 -6.99 -35.22
N SER A 802 12.26 -6.06 -36.00
CA SER A 802 13.29 -6.36 -37.01
C SER A 802 14.54 -6.99 -36.39
N ASP A 803 14.86 -6.63 -35.14
CA ASP A 803 15.80 -7.35 -34.30
C ASP A 803 15.08 -8.45 -33.51
N SER A 804 15.19 -9.70 -33.97
CA SER A 804 14.57 -10.85 -33.32
C SER A 804 15.15 -11.17 -31.93
N SER A 805 16.24 -10.52 -31.52
CA SER A 805 16.85 -10.68 -30.19
C SER A 805 16.40 -9.64 -29.18
N ALA A 806 15.57 -8.67 -29.59
CA ALA A 806 15.09 -7.60 -28.73
C ALA A 806 14.31 -8.19 -27.52
N PRO A 807 14.75 -7.92 -26.28
CA PRO A 807 14.01 -8.35 -25.10
C PRO A 807 12.73 -7.54 -24.98
N TRP A 808 11.64 -8.20 -24.62
CA TRP A 808 10.38 -7.53 -24.33
C TRP A 808 10.35 -7.10 -22.87
N LYS A 809 9.88 -5.87 -22.65
CA LYS A 809 9.85 -5.19 -21.36
C LYS A 809 8.43 -4.90 -20.89
N PHE A 810 8.22 -5.08 -19.60
CA PHE A 810 7.09 -4.53 -18.85
C PHE A 810 7.62 -3.38 -18.01
N LYS A 811 6.97 -2.22 -18.06
CA LYS A 811 7.34 -1.06 -17.24
C LYS A 811 6.08 -0.49 -16.60
N ILE A 812 6.18 -0.13 -15.34
CA ILE A 812 5.12 0.51 -14.57
C ILE A 812 5.67 1.78 -13.93
N GLU A 813 4.89 2.84 -13.97
CA GLU A 813 5.18 4.12 -13.32
C GLU A 813 4.03 4.48 -12.37
N ALA A 814 4.38 5.22 -11.33
CA ALA A 814 3.44 5.78 -10.39
C ALA A 814 3.91 7.16 -9.92
N LEU A 815 2.95 8.04 -9.63
CA LEU A 815 3.13 9.43 -9.20
C LEU A 815 3.97 10.27 -10.17
N ASP A 816 3.55 10.36 -11.42
CA ASP A 816 4.20 11.17 -12.47
C ASP A 816 5.69 10.79 -12.66
N ALA A 817 5.97 9.49 -12.64
CA ALA A 817 7.30 8.88 -12.74
C ALA A 817 8.23 9.06 -11.51
N ASP A 818 7.72 9.48 -10.35
CA ASP A 818 8.51 9.54 -9.10
C ASP A 818 8.88 8.14 -8.57
N SER A 819 8.13 7.12 -8.98
CA SER A 819 8.44 5.71 -8.76
C SER A 819 8.25 4.91 -10.06
N VAL A 820 9.25 4.08 -10.39
CA VAL A 820 9.31 3.39 -11.69
C VAL A 820 10.04 2.06 -11.57
N LEU A 821 9.53 1.05 -12.26
CA LEU A 821 10.19 -0.24 -12.38
C LEU A 821 10.05 -0.78 -13.80
N GLU A 822 11.15 -1.29 -14.35
CA GLU A 822 11.19 -1.98 -15.65
C GLU A 822 11.69 -3.41 -15.46
N LEU A 823 10.92 -4.39 -15.94
CA LEU A 823 11.16 -5.83 -15.85
C LEU A 823 11.19 -6.44 -17.25
N ASN A 824 11.78 -7.64 -17.41
CA ASN A 824 11.58 -8.40 -18.64
C ASN A 824 10.22 -9.11 -18.58
N LEU A 825 9.53 -9.27 -19.72
CA LEU A 825 8.28 -10.05 -19.73
C LEU A 825 8.49 -11.52 -19.30
N ALA A 826 9.68 -12.06 -19.52
CA ALA A 826 10.03 -13.40 -19.06
C ALA A 826 10.21 -13.51 -17.53
N ASP A 827 10.19 -12.39 -16.80
CA ASP A 827 10.22 -12.37 -15.33
C ASP A 827 8.80 -12.48 -14.73
N SER A 828 7.74 -12.57 -15.56
CA SER A 828 6.37 -12.83 -15.11
C SER A 828 6.22 -14.24 -14.49
N LEU A 829 5.12 -14.49 -13.80
CA LEU A 829 4.84 -15.81 -13.21
C LEU A 829 4.83 -16.96 -14.24
N GLU A 830 4.45 -16.67 -15.48
CA GLU A 830 4.43 -17.63 -16.59
C GLU A 830 5.84 -17.94 -17.08
N GLY A 831 6.78 -17.00 -16.94
CA GLY A 831 8.20 -17.21 -17.23
C GLY A 831 8.51 -17.44 -18.71
N THR A 832 7.70 -16.90 -19.63
CA THR A 832 7.84 -17.14 -21.08
C THR A 832 8.00 -15.87 -21.90
N ALA A 833 8.82 -15.91 -22.95
CA ALA A 833 8.88 -14.83 -23.93
C ALA A 833 7.66 -14.87 -24.87
N PRO A 834 7.25 -13.72 -25.44
CA PRO A 834 6.10 -13.66 -26.34
C PRO A 834 6.38 -14.35 -27.67
N GLN A 835 5.34 -15.01 -28.21
CA GLN A 835 5.36 -15.72 -29.48
C GLN A 835 4.50 -15.03 -30.53
N VAL A 836 5.02 -14.96 -31.76
CA VAL A 836 4.31 -14.32 -32.87
C VAL A 836 3.03 -15.09 -33.18
N GLY A 837 1.90 -14.38 -33.19
CA GLY A 837 0.58 -14.89 -33.55
C GLY A 837 -0.17 -15.62 -32.44
N GLN A 838 0.34 -15.65 -31.20
CA GLN A 838 -0.33 -16.27 -30.06
C GLN A 838 -0.63 -15.23 -28.99
N TRP A 839 -1.81 -15.35 -28.37
CA TRP A 839 -2.14 -14.65 -27.13
C TRP A 839 -1.48 -15.36 -25.96
N GLN A 840 -0.83 -14.58 -25.09
CA GLN A 840 -0.21 -15.06 -23.87
C GLN A 840 -0.49 -14.09 -22.73
N THR A 841 -0.82 -14.65 -21.57
CA THR A 841 -1.04 -13.90 -20.33
C THR A 841 0.29 -13.67 -19.61
N TYR A 842 0.41 -12.50 -19.00
CA TYR A 842 1.57 -12.11 -18.19
C TYR A 842 1.10 -11.56 -16.86
N THR A 843 1.64 -12.14 -15.78
CA THR A 843 1.25 -11.79 -14.40
C THR A 843 2.46 -11.34 -13.58
N PHE A 844 2.37 -10.17 -12.95
CA PHE A 844 3.37 -9.60 -12.06
C PHE A 844 2.75 -9.30 -10.68
N PRO A 845 3.16 -9.98 -9.60
CA PRO A 845 2.63 -9.72 -8.25
C PRO A 845 2.86 -8.28 -7.79
N LEU A 846 1.85 -7.62 -7.22
CA LEU A 846 1.97 -6.25 -6.72
C LEU A 846 3.04 -6.12 -5.63
N GLN A 847 3.15 -7.11 -4.73
CA GLN A 847 4.23 -7.17 -3.75
C GLN A 847 5.62 -7.09 -4.41
N ALA A 848 5.84 -7.83 -5.49
CA ALA A 848 7.13 -7.82 -6.18
C ALA A 848 7.41 -6.47 -6.87
N LEU A 849 6.38 -5.78 -7.36
CA LEU A 849 6.49 -4.44 -7.93
C LEU A 849 6.79 -3.39 -6.85
N SER A 850 6.11 -3.48 -5.70
CA SER A 850 6.35 -2.63 -4.53
C SER A 850 7.75 -2.83 -3.95
N ASP A 851 8.20 -4.09 -3.82
CA ASP A 851 9.57 -4.42 -3.38
C ASP A 851 10.62 -3.88 -4.36
N GLY A 852 10.27 -3.76 -5.64
CA GLY A 852 11.08 -3.12 -6.67
C GLY A 852 11.05 -1.59 -6.66
N GLY A 853 10.30 -0.97 -5.73
CA GLY A 853 10.26 0.48 -5.51
C GLY A 853 9.12 1.22 -6.21
N VAL A 854 8.13 0.53 -6.76
CA VAL A 854 6.93 1.14 -7.35
C VAL A 854 5.96 1.55 -6.25
N ASN A 855 5.45 2.78 -6.29
CA ASN A 855 4.37 3.18 -5.41
C ASN A 855 3.03 2.67 -5.98
N ILE A 856 2.54 1.55 -5.47
CA ILE A 856 1.29 0.95 -5.95
C ILE A 856 0.03 1.77 -5.61
N SER A 857 0.11 2.81 -4.76
CA SER A 857 -1.02 3.69 -4.45
C SER A 857 -1.26 4.78 -5.49
N GLY A 858 -0.32 4.95 -6.42
CA GLY A 858 -0.28 6.07 -7.34
C GLY A 858 -0.06 5.69 -8.80
N ILE A 859 -0.47 4.49 -9.23
CA ILE A 859 -0.18 3.96 -10.57
C ILE A 859 -0.86 4.81 -11.63
N ASP A 860 -0.08 5.39 -12.53
CA ASP A 860 -0.57 6.25 -13.62
C ASP A 860 -0.14 5.75 -15.00
N ILE A 861 0.87 4.87 -15.10
CA ILE A 861 1.30 4.34 -16.41
C ILE A 861 1.64 2.85 -16.34
N ILE A 862 1.08 2.08 -17.30
CA ILE A 862 1.47 0.69 -17.57
C ILE A 862 1.91 0.55 -19.01
N MET A 863 3.12 0.05 -19.23
CA MET A 863 3.74 -0.05 -20.55
C MET A 863 4.25 -1.47 -20.83
N VAL A 864 4.11 -1.87 -22.09
CA VAL A 864 4.64 -3.12 -22.62
C VAL A 864 5.27 -2.79 -23.97
N TYR A 865 6.55 -3.11 -24.16
CA TYR A 865 7.27 -2.75 -25.40
C TYR A 865 8.51 -3.63 -25.62
N PRO A 866 8.99 -3.78 -26.87
CA PRO A 866 10.33 -4.28 -27.13
C PRO A 866 11.36 -3.25 -26.67
N ALA A 867 12.48 -3.69 -26.09
CA ALA A 867 13.48 -2.81 -25.46
C ALA A 867 13.87 -1.60 -26.31
N TRP A 868 14.11 -0.48 -25.62
CA TRP A 868 14.31 0.82 -26.23
C TRP A 868 15.32 0.80 -27.39
N GLY A 869 14.87 1.27 -28.55
CA GLY A 869 15.69 1.34 -29.77
C GLY A 869 15.87 0.02 -30.53
N GLN A 870 15.24 -1.08 -30.08
CA GLN A 870 15.30 -2.39 -30.74
C GLN A 870 13.93 -2.86 -31.27
N GLY A 871 12.88 -2.06 -31.08
CA GLY A 871 11.50 -2.42 -31.42
C GLY A 871 11.08 -2.17 -32.87
N GLU A 872 11.93 -1.61 -33.73
CA GLU A 872 11.51 -1.17 -35.09
C GLU A 872 10.81 -2.29 -35.87
N GLY A 873 9.59 -2.02 -36.33
CA GLY A 873 8.77 -2.94 -37.12
C GLY A 873 7.86 -3.86 -36.29
N ALA A 874 7.92 -3.79 -34.95
CA ALA A 874 7.05 -4.57 -34.10
C ALA A 874 5.60 -4.07 -34.17
N VAL A 875 4.66 -5.01 -34.25
CA VAL A 875 3.22 -4.75 -34.08
C VAL A 875 2.70 -5.74 -33.05
N TYR A 876 2.05 -5.25 -32.01
CA TYR A 876 1.51 -6.09 -30.95
C TYR A 876 0.20 -5.53 -30.42
N ARG A 877 -0.57 -6.40 -29.76
CA ARG A 877 -1.89 -6.14 -29.24
C ARG A 877 -1.92 -6.44 -27.75
N LEU A 878 -2.55 -5.57 -26.97
CA LEU A 878 -2.85 -5.79 -25.56
C LEU A 878 -4.34 -5.95 -25.37
N ASP A 879 -4.71 -6.82 -24.44
CA ASP A 879 -6.07 -7.07 -23.98
C ASP A 879 -6.04 -7.43 -22.48
N ASN A 880 -7.18 -7.34 -21.80
CA ASN A 880 -7.36 -7.69 -20.38
C ASN A 880 -6.27 -7.10 -19.46
N VAL A 881 -5.90 -5.83 -19.65
CA VAL A 881 -4.96 -5.12 -18.77
C VAL A 881 -5.69 -4.78 -17.49
N MET A 882 -5.29 -5.41 -16.39
CA MET A 882 -5.99 -5.36 -15.12
C MET A 882 -5.02 -5.46 -13.95
N ILE A 883 -5.43 -4.89 -12.82
CA ILE A 883 -4.86 -5.16 -11.51
C ILE A 883 -5.86 -6.04 -10.78
N THR A 884 -5.46 -7.24 -10.42
CA THR A 884 -6.34 -8.25 -9.83
C THR A 884 -5.96 -8.46 -8.37
N ALA A 885 -6.91 -8.88 -7.56
CA ALA A 885 -6.72 -9.43 -6.22
C ALA A 885 -7.32 -10.85 -6.21
N LYS A 886 -6.63 -11.77 -5.53
CA LYS A 886 -7.08 -13.16 -5.38
C LYS A 886 -7.83 -13.39 -4.09
#